data_AF-A0A940W5G1-F1
#
_entry.id   AF-A0A940W5G1-F1
#
_cell.length_a   1.000
_cell.length_b   1.000
_cell.length_c   1.000
_cell.angle_alpha   90.00
_cell.angle_beta   90.00
_cell.angle_gamma   90.00
#
_symmetry.space_group_name_H-M   'P 1'
#
loop_
_entity.id
_entity.type
_entity.pdbx_description
1 polymer ?
#
loop_
_entity_poly.entity_id
_entity_poly.type
_entity_poly.pdbx_seq_one_letter_code
_entity_poly.pdbx_strand_id
1 'polypeptide(L)'
;MAESSRLSALVLSGWIVLLPFARATAEEGPASSVPSPVVSTLTFQVASPYQLSYEELNGLVTLRPGDPLTPEGVRESIRRLNTKSAFREVTAYVREEGGRADLLFFLRPIPFIAEIEVRGQKELTSSQIVTASRLKRGTVLGERDLVEAQEAVASFLAQKGFTAGRCAIEVSCSTVNGSGKVRIDVKEGAPALVGSLAFPGASFFSAEQLGGILGVQVGERFDFRRWDQGMARLRREYKKAGFLTVRIEESAPLCGEGGSLCPQATVVEGRRYDVRWEGVREFSAEKLSDVAGLYTGDEVTEGALLYDVRERVLAFYRDKGYLQAEVAVALGEETDGRVPLTVAVREGKAGPVRAIRFEGNHGIPENTLLRQMTTRARGTFHWFTGSGKYSEQEWNQDLSAIVGYYQKEGYVRMRITGVDNVWDADGGVTKVIHVEEGQRYRLREILFRGNDAFLRTELLALMRNREGAFVDYVGLERDQETILSKYRDSGFLDATVEGTVNFDEGKDSVVAQFMIAEGPRYRLGAVVVQGNLLTGATVVLRENTIPAGAFAGETDILKFQQSVYGTGLYKSVRMQRVKRPQERILDLVVEVEETLFFDVEFGAGYGVETGIRGSVFAKDRNLDGFGRSLSGLAMVGQKEQNYQLQMREPYVLGNRWKWEGVLTGSYLYQERPSFGLRKAAIVAGITQKLLERSTVTLQYVFSRDDTFDVQPGAVISKEDQGKANIGSVQGLVVLDFRDDPFNPKRGVFVSGGAELASLLLGSQVDFWSLTGQTSYYLPVVRRNSLALSARAGSILPYGDTPEVPIQRRFFAGGRTTVRGFKQDTLGPLGPDGAPIGGNFQLILNAEMRVPLQYGFLTAVFVDAGSVWLWDTPPYGFDLRETAGLSLRYITPVGPISVDYGWKLDRRAGESAGAASFSIGAVF
;
A
#
# COMPACT_ATOMS: atom_id res chain seq x y z
N MET A 1 -13.69 -84.78 28.67
CA MET A 1 -15.00 -84.45 28.08
C MET A 1 -14.75 -83.59 26.86
N ALA A 2 -15.38 -83.93 25.72
CA ALA A 2 -15.45 -83.21 24.43
C ALA A 2 -14.13 -82.57 23.89
N GLU A 3 -13.49 -83.04 22.82
CA GLU A 3 -13.96 -83.17 21.41
C GLU A 3 -14.18 -81.81 20.70
N SER A 4 -13.69 -81.58 19.47
CA SER A 4 -12.87 -82.45 18.59
C SER A 4 -12.21 -81.70 17.41
N SER A 5 -11.00 -82.15 17.02
CA SER A 5 -10.48 -82.29 15.63
C SER A 5 -10.38 -81.09 14.66
N ARG A 6 -9.41 -81.03 13.71
CA ARG A 6 -8.17 -81.80 13.45
C ARG A 6 -7.23 -81.02 12.51
N LEU A 7 -5.93 -81.35 12.58
CA LEU A 7 -4.91 -81.06 11.56
C LEU A 7 -4.74 -82.27 10.62
N SER A 8 -4.65 -82.03 9.31
CA SER A 8 -4.15 -82.95 8.25
C SER A 8 -4.18 -82.19 6.90
N ALA A 9 -3.14 -82.00 6.09
CA ALA A 9 -1.98 -82.81 5.67
C ALA A 9 -2.22 -83.72 4.43
N LEU A 10 -1.35 -83.53 3.42
CA LEU A 10 -0.94 -84.45 2.32
C LEU A 10 -1.88 -84.73 1.12
N VAL A 11 -1.39 -84.30 -0.06
CA VAL A 11 -1.14 -85.10 -1.29
C VAL A 11 -2.31 -85.68 -2.09
N LEU A 12 -2.42 -85.26 -3.36
CA LEU A 12 -2.27 -86.21 -4.49
C LEU A 12 -1.65 -85.55 -5.73
N SER A 13 -0.74 -86.29 -6.36
CA SER A 13 0.13 -85.89 -7.48
C SER A 13 -0.44 -86.30 -8.85
N GLY A 14 -0.17 -85.50 -9.89
CA GLY A 14 -0.38 -85.85 -11.30
C GLY A 14 0.88 -85.63 -12.14
N TRP A 15 1.40 -86.71 -12.74
CA TRP A 15 2.59 -86.78 -13.62
C TRP A 15 2.19 -86.42 -15.08
N ILE A 16 3.04 -85.99 -16.03
CA ILE A 16 4.51 -85.73 -16.15
C ILE A 16 4.67 -84.72 -17.35
N VAL A 17 5.66 -83.81 -17.47
CA VAL A 17 6.93 -83.89 -18.25
C VAL A 17 7.74 -82.57 -18.10
N LEU A 18 9.07 -82.68 -17.94
CA LEU A 18 10.06 -81.62 -18.15
C LEU A 18 10.64 -81.68 -19.59
N LEU A 19 10.75 -80.55 -20.29
CA LEU A 19 11.77 -80.34 -21.35
C LEU A 19 12.21 -78.86 -21.37
N PRO A 20 13.45 -78.54 -21.81
CA PRO A 20 14.17 -77.35 -21.35
C PRO A 20 13.94 -76.08 -22.18
N PHE A 21 14.18 -74.93 -21.54
CA PHE A 21 14.40 -73.65 -22.20
C PHE A 21 15.57 -73.74 -23.21
N ALA A 22 15.26 -73.76 -24.49
CA ALA A 22 16.22 -73.39 -25.52
C ALA A 22 16.34 -71.86 -25.57
N ARG A 23 17.56 -71.33 -25.47
CA ARG A 23 17.84 -69.93 -25.83
C ARG A 23 17.59 -69.76 -27.33
N ALA A 24 16.49 -69.10 -27.68
CA ALA A 24 16.36 -68.47 -28.99
C ALA A 24 16.69 -66.98 -28.83
N THR A 25 17.86 -66.57 -29.33
CA THR A 25 18.12 -65.17 -29.62
C THR A 25 17.25 -64.77 -30.80
N ALA A 26 16.11 -64.14 -30.53
CA ALA A 26 15.38 -63.43 -31.57
C ALA A 26 16.12 -62.12 -31.85
N GLU A 27 16.61 -61.96 -33.07
CA GLU A 27 17.08 -60.67 -33.57
C GLU A 27 15.88 -59.73 -33.65
N GLU A 28 15.90 -58.63 -32.90
CA GLU A 28 15.05 -57.48 -33.22
C GLU A 28 15.59 -56.86 -34.51
N GLY A 29 14.98 -57.24 -35.65
CA GLY A 29 15.19 -56.56 -36.91
C GLY A 29 14.85 -55.07 -36.78
N PRO A 30 15.50 -54.18 -37.56
CA PRO A 30 15.34 -52.75 -37.41
C PRO A 30 13.88 -52.33 -37.63
N ALA A 31 13.26 -51.75 -36.60
CA ALA A 31 11.94 -51.16 -36.73
C ALA A 31 11.99 -50.06 -37.80
N SER A 32 11.19 -50.23 -38.85
CA SER A 32 11.07 -49.26 -39.93
C SER A 32 10.47 -47.96 -39.39
N SER A 33 11.30 -46.94 -39.22
CA SER A 33 10.86 -45.61 -38.83
C SER A 33 10.04 -44.99 -39.97
N VAL A 34 8.71 -45.16 -39.92
CA VAL A 34 7.79 -44.30 -40.68
C VAL A 34 8.11 -42.86 -40.26
N PRO A 35 8.43 -41.94 -41.19
CA PRO A 35 8.76 -40.57 -40.82
C PRO A 35 7.56 -39.92 -40.14
N SER A 36 7.76 -39.42 -38.92
CA SER A 36 6.72 -38.70 -38.17
C SER A 36 6.19 -37.54 -39.03
N PRO A 37 4.86 -37.39 -39.17
CA PRO A 37 4.32 -36.32 -40.01
C PRO A 37 4.71 -34.96 -39.45
N VAL A 38 5.00 -34.02 -40.33
CA VAL A 38 5.45 -32.67 -39.96
C VAL A 38 4.22 -31.80 -39.72
N VAL A 39 4.22 -31.03 -38.63
CA VAL A 39 3.12 -30.10 -38.32
C VAL A 39 3.00 -29.06 -39.42
N SER A 40 1.86 -29.02 -40.11
CA SER A 40 1.58 -28.08 -41.21
C SER A 40 0.86 -26.83 -40.73
N THR A 41 -0.19 -27.00 -39.93
CA THR A 41 -0.95 -25.88 -39.36
C THR A 41 -1.26 -26.12 -37.89
N LEU A 42 -1.36 -25.02 -37.15
CA LEU A 42 -1.75 -24.98 -35.74
C LEU A 42 -2.96 -24.06 -35.61
N THR A 43 -4.08 -24.58 -35.15
CA THR A 43 -5.35 -23.84 -35.07
C THR A 43 -5.92 -23.95 -33.66
N PHE A 44 -6.53 -22.87 -33.15
CA PHE A 44 -7.22 -22.86 -31.87
C PHE A 44 -8.70 -22.54 -32.09
N GLN A 45 -9.58 -23.30 -31.43
CA GLN A 45 -11.01 -23.01 -31.39
C GLN A 45 -11.42 -22.79 -29.93
N VAL A 46 -11.78 -21.55 -29.59
CA VAL A 46 -12.17 -21.15 -28.24
C VAL A 46 -13.64 -20.76 -28.22
N ALA A 47 -14.44 -21.43 -27.37
CA ALA A 47 -15.84 -21.05 -27.15
C ALA A 47 -15.91 -19.86 -26.18
N SER A 48 -15.78 -18.63 -26.68
CA SER A 48 -15.27 -17.50 -25.88
C SER A 48 -16.15 -16.24 -25.83
N PRO A 49 -16.32 -15.65 -24.64
CA PRO A 49 -16.35 -14.20 -24.41
C PRO A 49 -14.96 -13.62 -24.05
N TYR A 50 -13.99 -14.47 -23.70
CA TYR A 50 -12.64 -14.09 -23.27
C TYR A 50 -11.77 -13.62 -24.44
N GLN A 51 -11.05 -12.51 -24.24
CA GLN A 51 -10.05 -12.02 -25.19
C GLN A 51 -8.70 -12.73 -25.01
N LEU A 52 -8.59 -13.92 -25.58
CA LEU A 52 -7.33 -14.65 -25.68
C LEU A 52 -6.76 -14.48 -27.08
N SER A 53 -5.56 -13.89 -27.21
CA SER A 53 -4.93 -13.72 -28.52
C SER A 53 -4.38 -15.04 -29.07
N TYR A 54 -4.32 -15.16 -30.39
CA TYR A 54 -3.71 -16.33 -31.05
C TYR A 54 -2.22 -16.47 -30.67
N GLU A 55 -1.50 -15.36 -30.50
CA GLU A 55 -0.10 -15.35 -30.04
C GLU A 55 0.06 -15.91 -28.62
N GLU A 56 -0.84 -15.55 -27.69
CA GLU A 56 -0.82 -16.10 -26.33
C GLU A 56 -1.03 -17.61 -26.30
N LEU A 57 -1.92 -18.13 -27.15
CA LEU A 57 -2.19 -19.57 -27.23
C LEU A 57 -1.04 -20.30 -27.90
N ASN A 58 -0.49 -19.75 -28.99
CA ASN A 58 0.67 -20.30 -29.70
C ASN A 58 1.93 -20.32 -28.81
N GLY A 59 2.14 -19.29 -27.97
CA GLY A 59 3.26 -19.24 -27.01
C GLY A 59 3.23 -20.30 -25.90
N LEU A 60 2.07 -20.94 -25.68
CA LEU A 60 1.89 -22.03 -24.70
C LEU A 60 2.08 -23.42 -25.34
N VAL A 61 1.96 -23.53 -26.66
CA VAL A 61 2.17 -24.78 -27.39
C VAL A 61 3.67 -24.98 -27.67
N THR A 62 4.17 -26.19 -27.49
CA THR A 62 5.58 -26.52 -27.75
C THR A 62 5.87 -26.91 -29.20
N LEU A 63 4.86 -27.41 -29.93
CA LEU A 63 4.96 -27.78 -31.33
C LEU A 63 4.66 -26.60 -32.25
N ARG A 64 5.52 -26.36 -33.24
CA ARG A 64 5.38 -25.31 -34.25
C ARG A 64 5.21 -25.91 -35.66
N PRO A 65 4.62 -25.15 -36.61
CA PRO A 65 4.67 -25.53 -38.01
C PRO A 65 6.11 -25.76 -38.48
N GLY A 66 6.38 -26.96 -39.01
CA GLY A 66 7.73 -27.43 -39.37
C GLY A 66 8.36 -28.43 -38.37
N ASP A 67 7.83 -28.56 -37.16
CA ASP A 67 8.31 -29.56 -36.19
C ASP A 67 7.75 -30.97 -36.50
N PRO A 68 8.48 -32.06 -36.17
CA PRO A 68 7.95 -33.41 -36.23
C PRO A 68 6.87 -33.61 -35.15
N LEU A 69 5.70 -34.14 -35.54
CA LEU A 69 4.63 -34.46 -34.60
C LEU A 69 5.09 -35.57 -33.65
N THR A 70 5.17 -35.25 -32.35
CA THR A 70 5.49 -36.21 -31.28
C THR A 70 4.37 -36.26 -30.24
N PRO A 71 3.98 -37.44 -29.72
CA PRO A 71 3.01 -37.56 -28.64
C PRO A 71 3.40 -36.73 -27.39
N GLU A 72 4.69 -36.66 -27.10
CA GLU A 72 5.28 -35.89 -26.01
C GLU A 72 5.08 -34.39 -26.22
N GLY A 73 5.31 -33.87 -27.43
CA GLY A 73 5.09 -32.47 -27.78
C GLY A 73 3.61 -32.07 -27.70
N VAL A 74 2.68 -32.94 -28.12
CA VAL A 74 1.23 -32.70 -27.96
C VAL A 74 0.86 -32.70 -26.47
N ARG A 75 1.34 -33.67 -25.69
CA ARG A 75 1.05 -33.82 -24.25
C ARG A 75 1.59 -32.64 -23.43
N GLU A 76 2.79 -32.14 -23.73
CA GLU A 76 3.37 -30.95 -23.10
C GLU A 76 2.64 -29.67 -23.49
N SER A 77 2.20 -29.54 -24.75
CA SER A 77 1.35 -28.43 -25.20
C SER A 77 0.01 -28.39 -24.45
N ILE A 78 -0.67 -29.54 -24.31
CA ILE A 78 -1.90 -29.66 -23.51
C ILE A 78 -1.63 -29.31 -22.04
N ARG A 79 -0.51 -29.79 -21.46
CA ARG A 79 -0.12 -29.46 -20.08
C ARG A 79 0.02 -27.94 -19.89
N ARG A 80 0.76 -27.25 -20.77
CA ARG A 80 0.98 -25.80 -20.68
C ARG A 80 -0.30 -24.99 -20.86
N LEU A 81 -1.16 -25.38 -21.81
CA LEU A 81 -2.48 -24.77 -21.98
C LEU A 81 -3.35 -24.94 -20.72
N ASN A 82 -3.39 -26.14 -20.12
CA ASN A 82 -4.07 -26.37 -18.84
C ASN A 82 -3.46 -25.56 -17.68
N THR A 83 -2.14 -25.28 -17.72
CA THR A 83 -1.45 -24.49 -16.68
C THR A 83 -1.90 -23.02 -16.67
N LYS A 84 -2.55 -22.50 -17.72
CA LYS A 84 -3.12 -21.14 -17.71
C LYS A 84 -4.33 -21.00 -16.76
N SER A 85 -4.91 -22.11 -16.28
CA SER A 85 -6.10 -22.16 -15.42
C SER A 85 -7.34 -21.43 -15.96
N ALA A 86 -7.35 -21.06 -17.24
CA ALA A 86 -8.46 -20.41 -17.92
C ALA A 86 -9.42 -21.38 -18.62
N PHE A 87 -9.01 -22.65 -18.78
CA PHE A 87 -9.74 -23.68 -19.52
C PHE A 87 -10.19 -24.82 -18.61
N ARG A 88 -11.46 -25.22 -18.74
CA ARG A 88 -12.00 -26.43 -18.11
C ARG A 88 -11.58 -27.69 -18.88
N GLU A 89 -11.41 -27.56 -20.19
CA GLU A 89 -11.07 -28.67 -21.09
C GLU A 89 -10.18 -28.17 -22.23
N VAL A 90 -9.11 -28.91 -22.50
CA VAL A 90 -8.16 -28.68 -23.59
C VAL A 90 -8.02 -29.99 -24.36
N THR A 91 -8.60 -30.04 -25.54
CA THR A 91 -8.63 -31.24 -26.39
C THR A 91 -7.89 -30.95 -27.69
N ALA A 92 -6.89 -31.77 -28.03
CA ALA A 92 -6.15 -31.66 -29.28
C ALA A 92 -6.68 -32.70 -30.28
N TYR A 93 -7.05 -32.25 -31.47
CA TYR A 93 -7.37 -33.07 -32.62
C TYR A 93 -6.21 -32.99 -33.63
N VAL A 94 -5.80 -34.13 -34.16
CA VAL A 94 -4.80 -34.22 -35.23
C VAL A 94 -5.48 -34.76 -36.48
N ARG A 95 -5.28 -34.08 -37.61
CA ARG A 95 -5.60 -34.62 -38.95
C ARG A 95 -4.30 -34.83 -39.71
N GLU A 96 -3.98 -36.08 -40.03
CA GLU A 96 -2.80 -36.44 -40.81
C GLU A 96 -3.17 -36.68 -42.27
N GLU A 97 -2.48 -36.03 -43.20
CA GLU A 97 -2.72 -36.19 -44.64
C GLU A 97 -1.43 -35.98 -45.42
N GLY A 98 -0.97 -37.01 -46.16
CA GLY A 98 0.22 -36.91 -47.01
C GLY A 98 1.55 -36.60 -46.30
N GLY A 99 1.73 -37.06 -45.06
CA GLY A 99 2.93 -36.79 -44.26
C GLY A 99 2.95 -35.40 -43.58
N ARG A 100 1.83 -34.69 -43.62
CA ARG A 100 1.59 -33.43 -42.89
C ARG A 100 0.54 -33.64 -41.81
N ALA A 101 0.64 -32.91 -40.71
CA ALA A 101 -0.29 -32.97 -39.58
C ALA A 101 -0.87 -31.59 -39.25
N ASP A 102 -2.18 -31.45 -39.36
CA ASP A 102 -2.91 -30.26 -38.90
C ASP A 102 -3.40 -30.47 -37.46
N LEU A 103 -2.98 -29.59 -36.55
CA LEU A 103 -3.30 -29.61 -35.14
C LEU A 103 -4.41 -28.59 -34.82
N LEU A 104 -5.53 -29.06 -34.29
CA LEU A 104 -6.62 -28.23 -33.77
C LEU A 104 -6.75 -28.39 -32.26
N PHE A 105 -6.46 -27.34 -31.51
CA PHE A 105 -6.70 -27.27 -30.07
C PHE A 105 -8.09 -26.66 -29.80
N PHE A 106 -9.02 -27.49 -29.35
CA PHE A 106 -10.33 -27.06 -28.87
C PHE A 106 -10.25 -26.71 -27.38
N LEU A 107 -10.55 -25.45 -27.06
CA LEU A 107 -10.40 -24.88 -25.72
C LEU A 107 -11.79 -24.46 -25.19
N ARG A 108 -12.25 -25.14 -24.14
CA ARG A 108 -13.49 -24.80 -23.43
C ARG A 108 -13.12 -23.99 -22.18
N PRO A 109 -13.38 -22.67 -22.13
CA PRO A 109 -13.00 -21.87 -20.98
C PRO A 109 -13.84 -22.20 -19.73
N ILE A 110 -13.30 -21.88 -18.56
CA ILE A 110 -14.08 -21.87 -17.31
C ILE A 110 -15.06 -20.67 -17.39
N PRO A 111 -16.35 -20.80 -17.05
CA PRO A 111 -17.30 -19.68 -17.09
C PRO A 111 -17.02 -18.64 -16.00
N PHE A 112 -17.43 -17.39 -16.23
CA PHE A 112 -17.40 -16.33 -15.21
C PHE A 112 -18.79 -16.11 -14.60
N ILE A 113 -18.84 -15.67 -13.34
CA ILE A 113 -20.09 -15.41 -12.62
C ILE A 113 -20.74 -14.12 -13.13
N ALA A 114 -21.78 -14.22 -13.95
CA ALA A 114 -22.56 -13.06 -14.39
C ALA A 114 -23.67 -12.70 -13.39
N GLU A 115 -24.31 -13.72 -12.82
CA GLU A 115 -25.43 -13.57 -11.90
C GLU A 115 -25.28 -14.53 -10.72
N ILE A 116 -25.65 -14.07 -9.52
CA ILE A 116 -25.78 -14.91 -8.33
C ILE A 116 -27.21 -14.74 -7.82
N GLU A 117 -27.93 -15.84 -7.68
CA GLU A 117 -29.28 -15.94 -7.16
C GLU A 117 -29.29 -16.82 -5.90
N VAL A 118 -30.03 -16.44 -4.85
CA VAL A 118 -30.14 -17.21 -3.60
C VAL A 118 -31.59 -17.57 -3.33
N ARG A 119 -31.85 -18.86 -3.06
CA ARG A 119 -33.19 -19.42 -2.81
C ARG A 119 -33.21 -20.31 -1.57
N GLY A 120 -34.39 -20.46 -0.97
CA GLY A 120 -34.65 -21.40 0.14
C GLY A 120 -34.34 -20.89 1.55
N GLN A 121 -33.61 -19.78 1.68
CA GLN A 121 -33.45 -19.02 2.93
C GLN A 121 -34.81 -18.52 3.45
N LYS A 122 -35.01 -18.56 4.77
CA LYS A 122 -36.25 -18.09 5.43
C LYS A 122 -35.96 -16.97 6.42
N GLU A 123 -34.95 -17.14 7.27
CA GLU A 123 -34.58 -16.16 8.29
C GLU A 123 -33.37 -15.29 7.89
N LEU A 124 -32.51 -15.78 6.98
CA LEU A 124 -31.34 -15.05 6.52
C LEU A 124 -31.62 -14.28 5.22
N THR A 125 -30.96 -13.13 5.04
CA THR A 125 -31.11 -12.33 3.81
C THR A 125 -30.20 -12.85 2.70
N SER A 126 -30.64 -12.71 1.45
CA SER A 126 -29.83 -13.11 0.27
C SER A 126 -28.46 -12.43 0.25
N SER A 127 -28.36 -11.16 0.68
CA SER A 127 -27.10 -10.42 0.77
C SER A 127 -26.11 -11.04 1.76
N GLN A 128 -26.58 -11.52 2.92
CA GLN A 128 -25.73 -12.22 3.88
C GLN A 128 -25.18 -13.52 3.30
N ILE A 129 -26.00 -14.31 2.59
CA ILE A 129 -25.57 -15.56 1.96
C ILE A 129 -24.55 -15.31 0.83
N VAL A 130 -24.78 -14.32 -0.05
CA VAL A 130 -23.82 -13.95 -1.10
C VAL A 130 -22.49 -13.44 -0.50
N THR A 131 -22.56 -12.70 0.61
CA THR A 131 -21.35 -12.24 1.30
C THR A 131 -20.59 -13.41 1.94
N ALA A 132 -21.30 -14.36 2.55
CA ALA A 132 -20.73 -15.55 3.17
C ALA A 132 -20.11 -16.52 2.17
N SER A 133 -20.70 -16.69 0.98
CA SER A 133 -20.19 -17.59 -0.07
C SER A 133 -18.89 -17.11 -0.72
N ARG A 134 -18.48 -15.85 -0.49
CA ARG A 134 -17.30 -15.20 -1.06
C ARG A 134 -17.30 -15.06 -2.60
N LEU A 135 -18.28 -15.64 -3.29
CA LEU A 135 -18.48 -15.54 -4.73
C LEU A 135 -18.82 -14.10 -5.13
N LYS A 136 -18.24 -13.62 -6.24
CA LYS A 136 -18.44 -12.25 -6.73
C LYS A 136 -18.80 -12.27 -8.21
N ARG A 137 -19.67 -11.34 -8.63
CA ARG A 137 -19.92 -11.15 -10.05
C ARG A 137 -18.64 -10.67 -10.74
N GLY A 138 -18.37 -11.19 -11.94
CA GLY A 138 -17.17 -10.91 -12.72
C GLY A 138 -15.95 -11.80 -12.42
N THR A 139 -15.99 -12.67 -11.41
CA THR A 139 -14.90 -13.66 -11.20
C THR A 139 -15.12 -14.92 -12.00
N VAL A 140 -14.05 -15.64 -12.33
CA VAL A 140 -14.16 -17.02 -12.86
C VAL A 140 -14.71 -17.96 -11.79
N LEU A 141 -15.34 -19.04 -12.25
CA LEU A 141 -16.07 -20.02 -11.45
C LEU A 141 -15.42 -21.40 -11.56
N GLY A 142 -14.36 -21.63 -10.80
CA GLY A 142 -13.71 -22.92 -10.67
C GLY A 142 -14.53 -23.91 -9.83
N GLU A 143 -14.27 -25.20 -10.01
CA GLU A 143 -14.94 -26.26 -9.23
C GLU A 143 -14.54 -26.22 -7.74
N ARG A 144 -13.31 -25.78 -7.43
CA ARG A 144 -12.86 -25.53 -6.05
C ARG A 144 -13.60 -24.36 -5.42
N ASP A 145 -13.80 -23.27 -6.15
CA ASP A 145 -14.52 -22.08 -5.65
C ASP A 145 -15.96 -22.42 -5.26
N LEU A 146 -16.60 -23.36 -5.97
CA LEU A 146 -17.93 -23.87 -5.63
C LEU A 146 -17.95 -24.65 -4.32
N VAL A 147 -16.95 -25.52 -4.10
CA VAL A 147 -16.82 -26.29 -2.84
C VAL A 147 -16.49 -25.35 -1.68
N GLU A 148 -15.51 -24.46 -1.84
CA GLU A 148 -15.15 -23.46 -0.81
C GLU A 148 -16.32 -22.52 -0.50
N ALA A 149 -17.11 -22.10 -1.50
CA ALA A 149 -18.31 -21.30 -1.30
C ALA A 149 -19.41 -22.08 -0.56
N GLN A 150 -19.60 -23.36 -0.87
CA GLN A 150 -20.56 -24.22 -0.20
C GLN A 150 -20.17 -24.46 1.27
N GLU A 151 -18.89 -24.71 1.54
CA GLU A 151 -18.32 -24.83 2.89
C GLU A 151 -18.38 -23.50 3.67
N ALA A 152 -18.12 -22.37 3.02
CA ALA A 152 -18.19 -21.05 3.64
C ALA A 152 -19.63 -20.66 4.01
N VAL A 153 -20.61 -20.96 3.14
CA VAL A 153 -22.04 -20.80 3.47
C VAL A 153 -22.45 -21.77 4.57
N ALA A 154 -22.06 -23.05 4.53
CA ALA A 154 -22.35 -24.01 5.59
C ALA A 154 -21.75 -23.57 6.94
N SER A 155 -20.52 -23.06 6.94
CA SER A 155 -19.85 -22.50 8.13
C SER A 155 -20.57 -21.26 8.66
N PHE A 156 -21.04 -20.36 7.77
CA PHE A 156 -21.83 -19.19 8.16
C PHE A 156 -23.21 -19.56 8.72
N LEU A 157 -23.87 -20.57 8.15
CA LEU A 157 -25.10 -21.14 8.67
C LEU A 157 -24.87 -21.70 10.08
N ALA A 158 -23.85 -22.54 10.27
CA ALA A 158 -23.47 -23.08 11.57
C ALA A 158 -23.17 -21.95 12.59
N GLN A 159 -22.39 -20.93 12.21
CA GLN A 159 -22.12 -19.75 13.06
C GLN A 159 -23.40 -19.00 13.48
N LYS A 160 -24.45 -19.03 12.66
CA LYS A 160 -25.77 -18.45 12.94
C LYS A 160 -26.72 -19.39 13.67
N GLY A 161 -26.25 -20.57 14.10
CA GLY A 161 -27.01 -21.57 14.82
C GLY A 161 -27.64 -22.65 13.94
N PHE A 162 -27.51 -22.57 12.61
CA PHE A 162 -28.08 -23.54 11.68
C PHE A 162 -27.09 -24.70 11.45
N THR A 163 -26.83 -25.49 12.49
CA THR A 163 -25.83 -26.58 12.50
C THR A 163 -26.16 -27.73 11.54
N ALA A 164 -27.44 -28.00 11.31
CA ALA A 164 -27.92 -28.94 10.29
C ALA A 164 -28.14 -28.29 8.91
N GLY A 165 -27.78 -27.00 8.77
CA GLY A 165 -27.98 -26.21 7.57
C GLY A 165 -27.18 -26.77 6.39
N ARG A 166 -27.85 -26.91 5.24
CA ARG A 166 -27.24 -27.39 4.00
C ARG A 166 -27.31 -26.32 2.93
N CYS A 167 -26.18 -26.08 2.29
CA CYS A 167 -26.10 -25.31 1.06
C CYS A 167 -25.92 -26.28 -0.11
N ALA A 168 -26.62 -26.05 -1.22
CA ALA A 168 -26.29 -26.62 -2.52
C ALA A 168 -26.04 -25.46 -3.49
N ILE A 169 -24.98 -25.55 -4.28
CA ILE A 169 -24.66 -24.53 -5.30
C ILE A 169 -24.77 -25.21 -6.67
N GLU A 170 -25.69 -24.72 -7.49
CA GLU A 170 -25.86 -25.14 -8.87
C GLU A 170 -25.38 -24.05 -9.84
N VAL A 171 -24.91 -24.47 -11.00
CA VAL A 171 -24.36 -23.58 -12.03
C VAL A 171 -24.99 -23.89 -13.38
N SER A 172 -25.73 -22.94 -13.94
CA SER A 172 -26.13 -22.97 -15.35
C SER A 172 -25.18 -22.12 -16.17
N CYS A 173 -24.54 -22.71 -17.17
CA CYS A 173 -23.58 -22.05 -18.06
C CYS A 173 -24.22 -21.77 -19.43
N SER A 174 -24.16 -20.52 -19.89
CA SER A 174 -24.51 -20.15 -21.25
C SER A 174 -23.34 -20.42 -22.19
N THR A 175 -23.56 -21.27 -23.18
CA THR A 175 -22.55 -21.61 -24.22
C THR A 175 -22.35 -20.51 -25.25
N VAL A 176 -23.26 -19.53 -25.33
CA VAL A 176 -23.25 -18.45 -26.34
C VAL A 176 -22.32 -17.30 -25.94
N ASN A 177 -22.21 -17.01 -24.64
CA ASN A 177 -21.45 -15.89 -24.10
C ASN A 177 -20.58 -16.25 -22.89
N GLY A 178 -20.31 -17.55 -22.67
CA GLY A 178 -19.46 -18.07 -21.59
C GLY A 178 -19.86 -17.70 -20.16
N SER A 179 -21.07 -17.17 -19.96
CA SER A 179 -21.52 -16.66 -18.66
C SER A 179 -22.12 -17.78 -17.79
N GLY A 180 -21.73 -17.79 -16.52
CA GLY A 180 -22.29 -18.66 -15.50
C GLY A 180 -23.30 -17.90 -14.64
N LYS A 181 -24.51 -18.45 -14.52
CA LYS A 181 -25.46 -18.07 -13.47
C LYS A 181 -25.32 -19.08 -12.34
N VAL A 182 -24.96 -18.57 -11.15
CA VAL A 182 -24.82 -19.34 -9.92
C VAL A 182 -26.12 -19.25 -9.13
N ARG A 183 -26.68 -20.41 -8.78
CA ARG A 183 -27.83 -20.52 -7.89
C ARG A 183 -27.39 -21.17 -6.59
N ILE A 184 -27.58 -20.46 -5.48
CA ILE A 184 -27.30 -20.94 -4.14
C ILE A 184 -28.64 -21.33 -3.50
N ASP A 185 -28.94 -22.62 -3.48
CA ASP A 185 -30.12 -23.18 -2.82
C ASP A 185 -29.76 -23.54 -1.36
N VAL A 186 -30.23 -22.71 -0.43
CA VAL A 186 -30.01 -22.85 1.02
C VAL A 186 -31.19 -23.58 1.65
N LYS A 187 -30.90 -24.57 2.50
CA LYS A 187 -31.83 -25.15 3.45
C LYS A 187 -31.27 -24.93 4.85
N GLU A 188 -31.73 -23.88 5.52
CA GLU A 188 -31.28 -23.48 6.86
C GLU A 188 -31.44 -24.62 7.90
N GLY A 189 -32.45 -25.48 7.75
CA GLY A 189 -32.75 -26.52 8.74
C GLY A 189 -33.45 -25.93 9.97
N ALA A 190 -33.55 -26.73 11.04
CA ALA A 190 -33.97 -26.19 12.33
C ALA A 190 -32.80 -25.43 12.97
N PRO A 191 -33.03 -24.24 13.56
CA PRO A 191 -32.00 -23.58 14.35
C PRO A 191 -31.66 -24.42 15.57
N ALA A 192 -30.37 -24.62 15.84
CA ALA A 192 -29.88 -25.18 17.08
C ALA A 192 -30.21 -24.19 18.21
N LEU A 193 -31.22 -24.56 18.99
CA LEU A 193 -31.59 -23.85 20.19
C LEU A 193 -30.59 -24.18 21.31
N VAL A 194 -30.44 -23.26 22.25
CA VAL A 194 -29.68 -23.49 23.48
C VAL A 194 -30.51 -24.43 24.38
N GLY A 195 -30.15 -25.71 24.42
CA GLY A 195 -30.85 -26.73 25.20
C GLY A 195 -30.61 -26.60 26.70
N SER A 196 -29.38 -26.26 27.11
CA SER A 196 -29.03 -25.80 28.45
C SER A 196 -27.75 -24.97 28.41
N LEU A 197 -27.47 -24.24 29.50
CA LEU A 197 -26.20 -23.53 29.69
C LEU A 197 -25.54 -24.08 30.95
N ALA A 198 -24.29 -24.51 30.82
CA ALA A 198 -23.52 -25.08 31.92
C ALA A 198 -22.31 -24.20 32.25
N PHE A 199 -22.05 -23.99 33.53
CA PHE A 199 -20.88 -23.23 34.00
C PHE A 199 -20.06 -24.01 35.06
N PRO A 200 -19.50 -25.20 34.74
CA PRO A 200 -18.77 -26.00 35.71
C PRO A 200 -17.55 -25.24 36.24
N GLY A 201 -17.36 -25.26 37.56
CA GLY A 201 -16.30 -24.53 38.24
C GLY A 201 -16.57 -23.02 38.45
N ALA A 202 -17.62 -22.46 37.83
CA ALA A 202 -18.10 -21.13 38.19
C ALA A 202 -18.88 -21.19 39.52
N SER A 203 -18.38 -20.48 40.53
CA SER A 203 -19.00 -20.39 41.86
C SER A 203 -19.35 -18.95 42.24
N PHE A 204 -18.69 -17.96 41.63
CA PHE A 204 -18.78 -16.55 42.01
C PHE A 204 -19.99 -15.82 41.39
N PHE A 205 -20.26 -16.02 40.10
CA PHE A 205 -21.43 -15.44 39.43
C PHE A 205 -22.56 -16.47 39.37
N SER A 206 -23.81 -16.01 39.51
CA SER A 206 -24.97 -16.90 39.31
C SER A 206 -25.11 -17.32 37.85
N ALA A 207 -25.75 -18.47 37.60
CA ALA A 207 -25.99 -18.94 36.22
C ALA A 207 -26.77 -17.92 35.36
N GLU A 208 -27.65 -17.13 35.99
CA GLU A 208 -28.38 -16.03 35.34
C GLU A 208 -27.45 -14.87 34.94
N GLN A 209 -26.55 -14.45 35.84
CA GLN A 209 -25.53 -13.44 35.55
C GLN A 209 -24.59 -13.89 34.44
N LEU A 210 -24.16 -15.15 34.46
CA LEU A 210 -23.28 -15.74 33.45
C LEU A 210 -23.95 -15.77 32.07
N GLY A 211 -25.21 -16.21 31.98
CA GLY A 211 -26.02 -16.12 30.76
C GLY A 211 -26.16 -14.68 30.25
N GLY A 212 -26.38 -13.72 31.15
CA GLY A 212 -26.43 -12.29 30.81
C GLY A 212 -25.12 -11.72 30.25
N ILE A 213 -23.98 -12.04 30.86
CA ILE A 213 -22.65 -11.58 30.41
C ILE A 213 -22.30 -12.17 29.04
N LEU A 214 -22.52 -13.47 28.86
CA LEU A 214 -22.34 -14.17 27.59
C LEU A 214 -23.34 -13.67 26.54
N GLY A 215 -24.51 -13.21 26.97
CA GLY A 215 -25.61 -12.82 26.11
C GLY A 215 -26.24 -14.04 25.46
N VAL A 216 -26.42 -15.13 26.22
CA VAL A 216 -27.01 -16.38 25.73
C VAL A 216 -28.06 -16.86 26.75
N GLN A 217 -29.24 -17.26 26.26
CA GLN A 217 -30.38 -17.74 27.04
C GLN A 217 -30.86 -19.11 26.56
N VAL A 218 -31.34 -19.95 27.50
CA VAL A 218 -31.94 -21.25 27.19
C VAL A 218 -33.20 -21.07 26.35
N GLY A 219 -33.32 -21.83 25.26
CA GLY A 219 -34.41 -21.75 24.29
C GLY A 219 -34.20 -20.74 23.14
N GLU A 220 -33.20 -19.86 23.19
CA GLU A 220 -32.88 -18.97 22.05
C GLU A 220 -31.98 -19.68 21.01
N ARG A 221 -31.88 -19.14 19.79
CA ARG A 221 -30.96 -19.64 18.75
C ARG A 221 -29.51 -19.29 19.11
N PHE A 222 -28.64 -20.30 19.15
CA PHE A 222 -27.23 -20.08 19.46
C PHE A 222 -26.50 -19.33 18.33
N ASP A 223 -25.72 -18.29 18.66
CA ASP A 223 -24.89 -17.53 17.73
C ASP A 223 -23.43 -17.57 18.21
N PHE A 224 -22.57 -18.29 17.48
CA PHE A 224 -21.19 -18.54 17.88
C PHE A 224 -20.39 -17.24 18.04
N ARG A 225 -20.63 -16.23 17.17
CA ARG A 225 -19.95 -14.94 17.27
C ARG A 225 -20.39 -14.15 18.50
N ARG A 226 -21.66 -14.25 18.90
CA ARG A 226 -22.18 -13.64 20.14
C ARG A 226 -21.57 -14.33 21.37
N TRP A 227 -21.41 -15.65 21.31
CA TRP A 227 -20.73 -16.46 22.31
C TRP A 227 -19.25 -16.06 22.48
N ASP A 228 -18.44 -16.01 21.41
CA ASP A 228 -17.02 -15.61 21.47
C ASP A 228 -16.84 -14.23 22.11
N GLN A 229 -17.67 -13.26 21.69
CA GLN A 229 -17.69 -11.92 22.27
C GLN A 229 -18.15 -11.93 23.75
N GLY A 230 -19.07 -12.84 24.09
CA GLY A 230 -19.47 -13.14 25.45
C GLY A 230 -18.32 -13.64 26.30
N MET A 231 -17.55 -14.61 25.81
CA MET A 231 -16.40 -15.18 26.50
C MET A 231 -15.30 -14.14 26.76
N ALA A 232 -15.06 -13.23 25.81
CA ALA A 232 -14.16 -12.09 26.01
C ALA A 232 -14.67 -11.09 27.08
N ARG A 233 -15.99 -10.88 27.18
CA ARG A 233 -16.59 -10.11 28.29
C ARG A 233 -16.49 -10.86 29.62
N LEU A 234 -16.73 -12.17 29.61
CA LEU A 234 -16.72 -13.01 30.80
C LEU A 234 -15.34 -13.04 31.48
N ARG A 235 -14.26 -13.24 30.71
CA ARG A 235 -12.87 -13.14 31.20
C ARG A 235 -12.61 -11.78 31.87
N ARG A 236 -13.11 -10.68 31.28
CA ARG A 236 -12.97 -9.31 31.82
C ARG A 236 -13.73 -9.11 33.13
N GLU A 237 -14.97 -9.57 33.23
CA GLU A 237 -15.75 -9.42 34.46
C GLU A 237 -15.22 -10.27 35.62
N TYR A 238 -14.72 -11.49 35.35
CA TYR A 238 -13.98 -12.27 36.36
C TYR A 238 -12.71 -11.55 36.83
N LYS A 239 -11.90 -11.00 35.92
CA LYS A 239 -10.69 -10.23 36.28
C LYS A 239 -11.03 -8.99 37.12
N LYS A 240 -12.07 -8.23 36.77
CA LYS A 240 -12.59 -7.10 37.59
C LYS A 240 -13.07 -7.55 38.97
N ALA A 241 -13.68 -8.72 39.08
CA ALA A 241 -14.14 -9.28 40.36
C ALA A 241 -12.99 -9.75 41.28
N GLY A 242 -11.75 -9.77 40.77
CA GLY A 242 -10.51 -10.13 41.46
C GLY A 242 -9.84 -11.40 40.93
N PHE A 243 -10.46 -12.14 40.03
CA PHE A 243 -9.92 -13.42 39.53
C PHE A 243 -8.92 -13.19 38.37
N LEU A 244 -7.77 -12.63 38.70
CA LEU A 244 -6.77 -12.18 37.71
C LEU A 244 -6.14 -13.34 36.90
N THR A 245 -6.06 -14.53 37.50
CA THR A 245 -5.54 -15.77 36.89
C THR A 245 -6.65 -16.73 36.46
N VAL A 246 -7.87 -16.22 36.22
CA VAL A 246 -9.00 -17.03 35.72
C VAL A 246 -8.62 -17.68 34.39
N ARG A 247 -8.98 -18.96 34.25
CA ARG A 247 -8.92 -19.69 32.97
C ARG A 247 -10.31 -20.14 32.59
N ILE A 248 -10.71 -19.91 31.35
CA ILE A 248 -12.05 -20.29 30.86
C ILE A 248 -11.91 -21.11 29.58
N GLU A 249 -12.25 -22.40 29.69
CA GLU A 249 -12.36 -23.33 28.57
C GLU A 249 -13.80 -23.36 28.07
N GLU A 250 -13.99 -23.38 26.76
CA GLU A 250 -15.31 -23.38 26.13
C GLU A 250 -15.57 -24.66 25.33
N SER A 251 -16.83 -25.09 25.35
CA SER A 251 -17.33 -26.16 24.50
C SER A 251 -18.82 -25.96 24.23
N ALA A 252 -19.31 -26.43 23.09
CA ALA A 252 -20.74 -26.43 22.78
C ALA A 252 -21.14 -27.79 22.17
N PRO A 253 -21.18 -28.86 22.98
CA PRO A 253 -21.67 -30.16 22.54
C PRO A 253 -23.15 -30.10 22.13
N LEU A 254 -23.54 -30.99 21.21
CA LEU A 254 -24.94 -31.26 20.91
C LEU A 254 -25.61 -32.01 22.07
N CYS A 255 -26.88 -31.71 22.35
CA CYS A 255 -27.64 -32.32 23.43
C CYS A 255 -29.14 -32.46 23.10
N GLY A 256 -29.74 -33.54 23.59
CA GLY A 256 -31.14 -33.90 23.31
C GLY A 256 -31.39 -34.36 21.87
N GLU A 257 -32.57 -34.91 21.61
CA GLU A 257 -32.93 -35.51 20.31
C GLU A 257 -33.26 -34.48 19.21
N GLY A 258 -33.20 -33.17 19.52
CA GLY A 258 -33.58 -32.09 18.61
C GLY A 258 -32.42 -31.34 17.91
N GLY A 259 -31.17 -31.74 18.13
CA GLY A 259 -30.00 -31.01 17.59
C GLY A 259 -29.70 -29.68 18.28
N SER A 260 -30.23 -29.48 19.50
CA SER A 260 -29.89 -28.35 20.36
C SER A 260 -28.43 -28.39 20.77
N LEU A 261 -27.84 -27.24 21.05
CA LEU A 261 -26.50 -27.12 21.64
C LEU A 261 -26.62 -26.91 23.15
N CYS A 262 -25.67 -27.46 23.91
CA CYS A 262 -25.53 -27.19 25.34
C CYS A 262 -24.18 -26.50 25.59
N PRO A 263 -24.09 -25.16 25.38
CA PRO A 263 -22.85 -24.42 25.60
C PRO A 263 -22.42 -24.51 27.06
N GLN A 264 -21.13 -24.75 27.24
CA GLN A 264 -20.46 -24.90 28.51
C GLN A 264 -19.22 -24.00 28.53
N ALA A 265 -19.17 -23.10 29.51
CA ALA A 265 -17.94 -22.40 29.87
C ALA A 265 -17.42 -23.00 31.18
N THR A 266 -16.39 -23.84 31.08
CA THR A 266 -15.70 -24.41 32.24
C THR A 266 -14.79 -23.33 32.81
N VAL A 267 -15.13 -22.81 33.99
CA VAL A 267 -14.37 -21.74 34.64
C VAL A 267 -13.47 -22.34 35.71
N VAL A 268 -12.16 -22.13 35.58
CA VAL A 268 -11.21 -22.30 36.68
C VAL A 268 -10.95 -20.91 37.24
N GLU A 269 -11.74 -20.51 38.23
CA GLU A 269 -11.73 -19.15 38.81
C GLU A 269 -10.35 -18.76 39.33
N GLY A 270 -9.63 -19.71 39.93
CA GLY A 270 -8.34 -19.46 40.56
C GLY A 270 -8.48 -18.65 41.85
N ARG A 271 -7.38 -18.04 42.29
CA ARG A 271 -7.39 -17.17 43.47
C ARG A 271 -8.05 -15.83 43.17
N ARG A 272 -8.78 -15.31 44.15
CA ARG A 272 -9.36 -13.97 44.11
C ARG A 272 -8.39 -12.99 44.76
N TYR A 273 -7.83 -12.08 43.95
CA TYR A 273 -6.86 -11.11 44.41
C TYR A 273 -7.52 -9.81 44.87
N ASP A 274 -7.04 -9.26 45.98
CA ASP A 274 -7.35 -7.92 46.47
C ASP A 274 -6.15 -7.01 46.13
N VAL A 275 -6.25 -6.23 45.06
CA VAL A 275 -5.11 -5.45 44.53
C VAL A 275 -4.89 -4.21 45.38
N ARG A 276 -3.78 -4.19 46.12
CA ARG A 276 -3.42 -3.10 47.03
C ARG A 276 -2.25 -2.32 46.45
N TRP A 277 -2.43 -1.02 46.28
CA TRP A 277 -1.39 -0.12 45.81
C TRP A 277 -0.78 0.61 47.01
N GLU A 278 0.50 0.39 47.27
CA GLU A 278 1.22 1.01 48.38
C GLU A 278 2.31 1.95 47.85
N GLY A 279 2.55 3.07 48.54
CA GLY A 279 3.58 4.04 48.17
C GLY A 279 3.28 4.90 46.93
N VAL A 280 2.21 4.60 46.20
CA VAL A 280 1.69 5.38 45.06
C VAL A 280 1.11 6.72 45.55
N ARG A 281 1.61 7.85 45.05
CA ARG A 281 1.13 9.21 45.37
C ARG A 281 0.87 10.06 44.14
N GLU A 282 1.65 9.86 43.08
CA GLU A 282 1.68 10.74 41.90
C GLU A 282 0.71 10.29 40.78
N PHE A 283 0.23 9.04 40.84
CA PHE A 283 -0.72 8.46 39.87
C PHE A 283 -1.90 7.80 40.57
N SER A 284 -3.05 7.67 39.90
CA SER A 284 -4.19 6.94 40.48
C SER A 284 -4.01 5.42 40.35
N ALA A 285 -4.48 4.68 41.36
CA ALA A 285 -4.51 3.22 41.36
C ALA A 285 -5.23 2.66 40.11
N GLU A 286 -6.34 3.28 39.69
CA GLU A 286 -7.05 2.94 38.45
C GLU A 286 -6.14 3.06 37.22
N LYS A 287 -5.37 4.16 37.11
CA LYS A 287 -4.47 4.38 35.98
C LYS A 287 -3.34 3.35 35.94
N LEU A 288 -2.83 2.94 37.09
CA LEU A 288 -1.79 1.91 37.18
C LEU A 288 -2.35 0.50 36.91
N SER A 289 -3.59 0.21 37.32
CA SER A 289 -4.29 -1.04 36.97
C SER A 289 -4.48 -1.22 35.46
N ASP A 290 -4.83 -0.14 34.75
CA ASP A 290 -4.89 -0.13 33.28
C ASP A 290 -3.53 -0.38 32.64
N VAL A 291 -2.48 0.30 33.12
CA VAL A 291 -1.09 0.16 32.63
C VAL A 291 -0.55 -1.25 32.86
N ALA A 292 -0.83 -1.83 34.02
CA ALA A 292 -0.51 -3.22 34.34
C ALA A 292 -1.32 -4.23 33.50
N GLY A 293 -2.42 -3.80 32.86
CA GLY A 293 -3.27 -4.64 32.03
C GLY A 293 -4.15 -5.63 32.80
N LEU A 294 -4.39 -5.37 34.10
CA LEU A 294 -5.03 -6.31 35.04
C LEU A 294 -6.39 -6.83 34.55
N TYR A 295 -7.14 -6.01 33.81
CA TYR A 295 -8.51 -6.32 33.37
C TYR A 295 -8.64 -6.64 31.87
N THR A 296 -7.56 -6.52 31.08
CA THR A 296 -7.62 -6.57 29.61
C THR A 296 -6.55 -7.43 28.94
N GLY A 297 -5.62 -8.03 29.67
CA GLY A 297 -4.65 -9.00 29.14
C GLY A 297 -5.20 -10.43 29.01
N ASP A 298 -4.40 -11.31 28.41
CA ASP A 298 -4.67 -12.74 28.22
C ASP A 298 -4.68 -13.55 29.53
N GLU A 299 -5.00 -14.84 29.46
CA GLU A 299 -4.93 -15.75 30.61
C GLU A 299 -3.47 -15.98 31.02
N VAL A 300 -3.14 -15.72 32.29
CA VAL A 300 -1.77 -15.77 32.83
C VAL A 300 -1.69 -16.62 34.09
N THR A 301 -0.53 -17.24 34.31
CA THR A 301 -0.22 -17.94 35.56
C THR A 301 0.11 -16.94 36.67
N GLU A 302 0.02 -17.37 37.94
CA GLU A 302 0.33 -16.52 39.11
C GLU A 302 1.74 -15.91 39.02
N GLY A 303 2.76 -16.71 38.67
CA GLY A 303 4.13 -16.22 38.50
C GLY A 303 4.29 -15.21 37.35
N ALA A 304 3.60 -15.42 36.22
CA ALA A 304 3.61 -14.48 35.10
C ALA A 304 2.90 -13.17 35.46
N LEU A 305 1.77 -13.23 36.19
CA LEU A 305 1.04 -12.05 36.67
C LEU A 305 1.92 -11.14 37.52
N LEU A 306 2.65 -11.71 38.50
CA LEU A 306 3.54 -10.93 39.38
C LEU A 306 4.65 -10.22 38.59
N TYR A 307 5.23 -10.90 37.61
CA TYR A 307 6.27 -10.36 36.75
C TYR A 307 5.73 -9.25 35.81
N ASP A 308 4.65 -9.52 35.08
CA ASP A 308 4.08 -8.59 34.10
C ASP A 308 3.59 -7.30 34.76
N VAL A 309 2.94 -7.38 35.92
CA VAL A 309 2.51 -6.21 36.69
C VAL A 309 3.72 -5.38 37.12
N ARG A 310 4.79 -6.02 37.62
CA ARG A 310 6.01 -5.35 38.03
C ARG A 310 6.64 -4.57 36.87
N GLU A 311 6.92 -5.26 35.76
CA GLU A 311 7.64 -4.68 34.62
C GLU A 311 6.83 -3.56 33.94
N ARG A 312 5.52 -3.74 33.73
CA ARG A 312 4.69 -2.73 33.07
C ARG A 312 4.55 -1.45 33.90
N VAL A 313 4.35 -1.58 35.22
CA VAL A 313 4.29 -0.43 36.14
C VAL A 313 5.66 0.25 36.22
N LEU A 314 6.75 -0.51 36.38
CA LEU A 314 8.10 0.03 36.44
C LEU A 314 8.49 0.79 35.17
N ALA A 315 8.20 0.22 33.99
CA ALA A 315 8.44 0.87 32.70
C ALA A 315 7.65 2.19 32.56
N PHE A 316 6.39 2.22 33.01
CA PHE A 316 5.57 3.43 33.01
C PHE A 316 6.12 4.53 33.92
N TYR A 317 6.53 4.20 35.14
CA TYR A 317 7.16 5.17 36.05
C TYR A 317 8.47 5.72 35.46
N ARG A 318 9.31 4.87 34.84
CA ARG A 318 10.54 5.29 34.17
C ARG A 318 10.29 6.24 33.00
N ASP A 319 9.32 5.96 32.12
CA ASP A 319 8.92 6.87 31.02
C ASP A 319 8.42 8.23 31.52
N LYS A 320 7.82 8.27 32.73
CA LYS A 320 7.39 9.51 33.38
C LYS A 320 8.51 10.25 34.14
N GLY A 321 9.74 9.72 34.12
CA GLY A 321 10.92 10.34 34.74
C GLY A 321 11.18 9.89 36.18
N TYR A 322 10.45 8.91 36.70
CA TYR A 322 10.71 8.30 38.01
C TYR A 322 11.75 7.18 37.84
N LEU A 323 12.99 7.58 37.59
CA LEU A 323 14.06 6.65 37.22
C LEU A 323 14.62 5.85 38.41
N GLN A 324 14.35 6.32 39.63
CA GLN A 324 14.61 5.61 40.89
C GLN A 324 13.42 4.74 41.34
N ALA A 325 12.38 4.59 40.50
CA ALA A 325 11.21 3.81 40.89
C ALA A 325 11.58 2.34 41.13
N GLU A 326 11.21 1.83 42.31
CA GLU A 326 11.26 0.41 42.65
C GLU A 326 9.82 -0.09 42.75
N VAL A 327 9.50 -1.18 42.05
CA VAL A 327 8.19 -1.84 42.10
C VAL A 327 8.40 -3.24 42.66
N ALA A 328 7.81 -3.51 43.82
CA ALA A 328 7.70 -4.84 44.39
C ALA A 328 6.25 -5.32 44.25
N VAL A 329 6.07 -6.55 43.78
CA VAL A 329 4.76 -7.20 43.69
C VAL A 329 4.81 -8.46 44.53
N ALA A 330 3.98 -8.54 45.56
CA ALA A 330 3.96 -9.63 46.52
C ALA A 330 2.53 -10.13 46.78
N LEU A 331 2.42 -11.41 47.14
CA LEU A 331 1.18 -12.01 47.62
C LEU A 331 1.20 -12.07 49.15
N GLY A 332 0.14 -11.60 49.78
CA GLY A 332 -0.10 -11.77 51.21
C GLY A 332 -0.76 -13.11 51.55
N GLU A 333 -0.91 -13.39 52.84
CA GLU A 333 -1.69 -14.55 53.30
C GLU A 333 -3.18 -14.36 52.97
N GLU A 334 -3.85 -15.46 52.60
CA GLU A 334 -5.25 -15.45 52.19
C GLU A 334 -6.16 -15.15 53.40
N THR A 335 -6.93 -14.07 53.31
CA THR A 335 -7.85 -13.62 54.36
C THR A 335 -9.24 -13.43 53.74
N ASP A 336 -10.30 -13.95 54.37
CA ASP A 336 -11.69 -13.88 53.89
C ASP A 336 -11.88 -14.32 52.42
N GLY A 337 -11.14 -15.35 51.99
CA GLY A 337 -11.17 -15.86 50.61
C GLY A 337 -10.59 -14.90 49.57
N ARG A 338 -9.70 -13.98 49.99
CA ARG A 338 -8.93 -13.10 49.11
C ARG A 338 -7.46 -13.14 49.43
N VAL A 339 -6.63 -13.17 48.38
CA VAL A 339 -5.18 -13.04 48.47
C VAL A 339 -4.80 -11.58 48.21
N PRO A 340 -4.22 -10.84 49.16
CA PRO A 340 -3.73 -9.49 48.91
C PRO A 340 -2.64 -9.52 47.83
N LEU A 341 -2.87 -8.87 46.69
CA LEU A 341 -1.85 -8.61 45.67
C LEU A 341 -1.31 -7.20 45.92
N THR A 342 -0.26 -7.11 46.73
CA THR A 342 0.33 -5.82 47.09
C THR A 342 1.36 -5.41 46.05
N VAL A 343 1.04 -4.33 45.32
CA VAL A 343 1.96 -3.62 44.43
C VAL A 343 2.51 -2.42 45.20
N ALA A 344 3.66 -2.63 45.84
CA ALA A 344 4.38 -1.60 46.58
C ALA A 344 5.32 -0.85 45.62
N VAL A 345 5.06 0.44 45.42
CA VAL A 345 5.85 1.32 44.58
C VAL A 345 6.59 2.32 45.46
N ARG A 346 7.92 2.28 45.46
CA ARG A 346 8.74 3.40 45.91
C ARG A 346 8.99 4.27 44.68
N GLU A 347 8.21 5.33 44.51
CA GLU A 347 8.24 6.18 43.31
C GLU A 347 9.60 6.89 43.11
N GLY A 348 10.26 7.26 44.22
CA GLY A 348 11.49 8.06 44.18
C GLY A 348 11.24 9.51 43.77
N LYS A 349 12.30 10.27 43.45
CA LYS A 349 12.16 11.62 42.90
C LYS A 349 12.07 11.55 41.37
N ALA A 350 11.10 12.25 40.79
CA ALA A 350 11.05 12.46 39.34
C ALA A 350 12.21 13.36 38.90
N GLY A 351 13.03 12.90 37.96
CA GLY A 351 14.17 13.66 37.47
C GLY A 351 14.58 13.29 36.05
N PRO A 352 15.18 14.25 35.32
CA PRO A 352 15.61 14.03 33.95
C PRO A 352 16.96 13.32 33.89
N VAL A 353 17.30 12.80 32.70
CA VAL A 353 18.71 12.58 32.34
C VAL A 353 19.38 13.95 32.23
N ARG A 354 20.24 14.30 33.19
CA ARG A 354 21.00 15.56 33.23
C ARG A 354 22.25 15.50 32.37
N ALA A 355 22.95 14.37 32.37
CA ALA A 355 24.13 14.15 31.56
C ALA A 355 24.27 12.67 31.18
N ILE A 356 25.01 12.43 30.11
CA ILE A 356 25.51 11.11 29.72
C ILE A 356 27.03 11.29 29.57
N ARG A 357 27.80 10.40 30.18
CA ARG A 357 29.27 10.40 30.19
C ARG A 357 29.79 9.05 29.72
N PHE A 358 30.98 9.07 29.16
CA PHE A 358 31.72 7.87 28.80
C PHE A 358 33.03 7.81 29.59
N GLU A 359 33.37 6.60 30.05
CA GLU A 359 34.65 6.30 30.70
C GLU A 359 35.33 5.15 29.94
N GLY A 360 36.66 5.22 29.79
CA GLY A 360 37.44 4.28 28.98
C GLY A 360 37.45 4.57 27.46
N ASN A 361 36.75 5.61 26.99
CA ASN A 361 36.83 6.03 25.60
C ASN A 361 38.06 6.91 25.33
N HIS A 362 39.04 6.39 24.61
CA HIS A 362 40.28 7.09 24.25
C HIS A 362 40.38 7.35 22.75
N GLY A 363 39.88 6.44 21.93
CA GLY A 363 39.92 6.46 20.48
C GLY A 363 38.77 7.24 19.82
N ILE A 364 37.62 7.35 20.48
CA ILE A 364 36.45 8.10 19.99
C ILE A 364 36.03 9.18 21.00
N PRO A 365 35.93 10.47 20.60
CA PRO A 365 35.47 11.53 21.48
C PRO A 365 34.03 11.34 21.96
N GLU A 366 33.76 11.61 23.25
CA GLU A 366 32.43 11.55 23.88
C GLU A 366 31.34 12.24 23.05
N ASN A 367 31.59 13.45 22.55
CA ASN A 367 30.63 14.21 21.74
C ASN A 367 30.30 13.56 20.38
N THR A 368 31.09 12.60 19.90
CA THR A 368 30.75 11.80 18.70
C THR A 368 29.85 10.63 19.07
N LEU A 369 30.07 9.99 20.22
CA LEU A 369 29.21 8.94 20.77
C LEU A 369 27.82 9.48 21.13
N LEU A 370 27.77 10.61 21.85
CA LEU A 370 26.52 11.32 22.18
C LEU A 370 25.67 11.70 20.97
N ARG A 371 26.29 11.87 19.78
CA ARG A 371 25.57 12.14 18.52
C ARG A 371 24.96 10.90 17.86
N GLN A 372 25.36 9.69 18.26
CA GLN A 372 24.72 8.45 17.82
C GLN A 372 23.50 8.09 18.67
N MET A 373 23.31 8.74 19.82
CA MET A 373 22.24 8.44 20.77
C MET A 373 20.95 9.25 20.49
N THR A 374 19.82 8.58 20.68
CA THR A 374 18.46 9.14 20.70
C THR A 374 18.18 9.81 22.04
N THR A 375 18.58 9.16 23.15
CA THR A 375 18.52 9.70 24.51
C THR A 375 19.44 10.91 24.62
N ARG A 376 18.90 12.04 25.09
CA ARG A 376 19.65 13.30 25.23
C ARG A 376 19.53 13.89 26.61
N ALA A 377 20.65 14.38 27.13
CA ALA A 377 20.71 15.23 28.31
C ALA A 377 19.74 16.43 28.23
N ARG A 378 19.15 16.85 29.35
CA ARG A 378 18.20 17.97 29.42
C ARG A 378 18.88 19.30 29.04
N GLY A 379 18.55 19.83 27.87
CA GLY A 379 19.00 21.15 27.43
C GLY A 379 18.15 22.32 27.91
N THR A 380 18.63 23.55 27.67
CA THR A 380 17.92 24.81 27.98
C THR A 380 16.51 24.84 27.36
N PHE A 381 16.37 24.43 26.11
CA PHE A 381 15.09 24.36 25.38
C PHE A 381 14.34 23.02 25.52
N HIS A 382 14.52 22.27 26.61
CA HIS A 382 13.93 20.92 26.79
C HIS A 382 12.41 20.83 26.54
N TRP A 383 11.64 21.87 26.86
CA TRP A 383 10.19 21.94 26.57
C TRP A 383 9.91 21.86 25.04
N PHE A 384 10.81 22.40 24.23
CA PHE A 384 10.75 22.36 22.77
C PHE A 384 11.62 21.26 22.12
N THR A 385 12.61 20.68 22.79
CA THR A 385 13.37 19.54 22.21
C THR A 385 12.85 18.18 22.65
N GLY A 386 12.21 18.08 23.82
CA GLY A 386 11.88 16.81 24.48
C GLY A 386 13.07 16.13 25.18
N SER A 387 14.25 16.77 25.21
CA SER A 387 15.46 16.19 25.82
C SER A 387 15.37 16.12 27.35
N GLY A 388 16.04 15.13 27.96
CA GLY A 388 16.01 14.84 29.38
C GLY A 388 15.04 13.72 29.76
N LYS A 389 14.26 13.19 28.80
CA LYS A 389 13.46 11.97 28.97
C LYS A 389 14.35 10.72 28.93
N TYR A 390 13.80 9.61 29.41
CA TYR A 390 14.44 8.29 29.39
C TYR A 390 13.39 7.22 29.09
N SER A 391 13.76 6.28 28.23
CA SER A 391 13.03 5.05 27.97
C SER A 391 14.05 3.91 27.97
N GLU A 392 13.76 2.82 28.66
CA GLU A 392 14.65 1.65 28.72
C GLU A 392 14.89 1.06 27.31
N GLN A 393 13.87 1.11 26.45
CA GLN A 393 13.95 0.63 25.07
C GLN A 393 14.84 1.53 24.20
N GLU A 394 14.70 2.85 24.30
CA GLU A 394 15.56 3.80 23.56
C GLU A 394 17.01 3.71 24.07
N TRP A 395 17.20 3.57 25.39
CA TRP A 395 18.53 3.41 25.99
C TRP A 395 19.25 2.16 25.49
N ASN A 396 18.58 1.00 25.45
CA ASN A 396 19.17 -0.23 24.93
C ASN A 396 19.50 -0.16 23.43
N GLN A 397 18.69 0.56 22.65
CA GLN A 397 18.98 0.87 21.24
C GLN A 397 20.21 1.78 21.11
N ASP A 398 20.34 2.79 21.96
CA ASP A 398 21.49 3.71 21.98
C ASP A 398 22.79 2.99 22.35
N LEU A 399 22.79 2.12 23.36
CA LEU A 399 23.95 1.27 23.70
C LEU A 399 24.36 0.39 22.52
N SER A 400 23.38 -0.20 21.82
CA SER A 400 23.62 -1.02 20.62
C SER A 400 24.18 -0.18 19.45
N ALA A 401 23.69 1.06 19.28
CA ALA A 401 24.20 2.00 18.27
C ALA A 401 25.63 2.46 18.56
N ILE A 402 26.00 2.63 19.84
CA ILE A 402 27.38 2.90 20.28
C ILE A 402 28.29 1.74 19.92
N VAL A 403 27.93 0.50 20.25
CA VAL A 403 28.70 -0.71 19.88
C VAL A 403 28.88 -0.80 18.36
N GLY A 404 27.79 -0.63 17.61
CA GLY A 404 27.83 -0.61 16.14
C GLY A 404 28.70 0.50 15.56
N TYR A 405 28.73 1.68 16.18
CA TYR A 405 29.61 2.79 15.76
C TYR A 405 31.09 2.48 16.02
N TYR A 406 31.42 1.90 17.18
CA TYR A 406 32.78 1.43 17.49
C TYR A 406 33.27 0.35 16.53
N GLN A 407 32.44 -0.67 16.27
CA GLN A 407 32.74 -1.74 15.32
C GLN A 407 32.91 -1.22 13.89
N LYS A 408 32.14 -0.20 13.50
CA LYS A 408 32.29 0.52 12.23
C LYS A 408 33.59 1.32 12.11
N GLU A 409 34.09 1.87 13.21
CA GLU A 409 35.37 2.58 13.23
C GLU A 409 36.58 1.63 13.33
N GLY A 410 36.37 0.31 13.42
CA GLY A 410 37.42 -0.71 13.46
C GLY A 410 37.75 -1.28 14.84
N TYR A 411 36.99 -0.91 15.88
CA TYR A 411 37.11 -1.44 17.24
C TYR A 411 36.24 -2.69 17.39
N VAL A 412 36.60 -3.78 16.70
CA VAL A 412 35.73 -4.96 16.57
C VAL A 412 35.50 -5.68 17.90
N ARG A 413 36.48 -5.63 18.81
CA ARG A 413 36.43 -6.25 20.14
C ARG A 413 35.91 -5.29 21.24
N MET A 414 35.33 -4.15 20.86
CA MET A 414 34.75 -3.21 21.82
C MET A 414 33.61 -3.86 22.61
N ARG A 415 33.56 -3.58 23.91
CA ARG A 415 32.45 -3.94 24.79
C ARG A 415 32.10 -2.81 25.75
N ILE A 416 30.82 -2.74 26.11
CA ILE A 416 30.34 -1.93 27.23
C ILE A 416 30.44 -2.83 28.47
N THR A 417 31.22 -2.42 29.47
CA THR A 417 31.49 -3.23 30.68
C THR A 417 30.47 -2.95 31.80
N GLY A 418 29.81 -1.79 31.78
CA GLY A 418 28.76 -1.43 32.72
C GLY A 418 28.15 -0.06 32.43
N VAL A 419 27.06 0.28 33.14
CA VAL A 419 26.46 1.61 33.13
C VAL A 419 26.07 2.01 34.56
N ASP A 420 26.77 3.01 35.10
CA ASP A 420 26.48 3.54 36.43
C ASP A 420 25.48 4.71 36.36
N ASN A 421 24.74 4.91 37.45
CA ASN A 421 23.77 5.99 37.62
C ASN A 421 24.19 6.87 38.79
N VAL A 422 24.73 8.06 38.50
CA VAL A 422 25.06 9.06 39.51
C VAL A 422 23.89 10.02 39.67
N TRP A 423 23.24 9.99 40.84
CA TRP A 423 22.04 10.77 41.14
C TRP A 423 22.37 12.09 41.82
N ASP A 424 21.64 13.15 41.47
CA ASP A 424 21.66 14.41 42.19
C ASP A 424 20.54 14.53 43.24
N ALA A 425 20.62 15.57 44.06
CA ALA A 425 19.68 15.81 45.15
C ALA A 425 18.23 16.07 44.68
N ASP A 426 18.02 16.42 43.40
CA ASP A 426 16.71 16.72 42.81
C ASP A 426 16.11 15.52 42.06
N GLY A 427 16.78 14.36 42.09
CA GLY A 427 16.37 13.13 41.37
C GLY A 427 16.87 13.03 39.94
N GLY A 428 17.62 14.01 39.43
CA GLY A 428 18.24 13.93 38.11
C GLY A 428 19.35 12.86 38.08
N VAL A 429 19.57 12.26 36.91
CA VAL A 429 20.58 11.21 36.70
C VAL A 429 21.66 11.64 35.72
N THR A 430 22.91 11.35 36.07
CA THR A 430 24.03 11.25 35.15
C THR A 430 24.31 9.79 34.86
N LYS A 431 24.14 9.36 33.61
CA LYS A 431 24.47 8.01 33.14
C LYS A 431 25.95 7.96 32.80
N VAL A 432 26.73 7.08 33.41
CA VAL A 432 28.16 6.88 33.10
C VAL A 432 28.31 5.52 32.42
N ILE A 433 28.70 5.52 31.14
CA ILE A 433 28.85 4.31 30.32
C ILE A 433 30.33 3.91 30.33
N HIS A 434 30.63 2.74 30.89
CA HIS A 434 31.98 2.18 30.93
C HIS A 434 32.25 1.39 29.65
N VAL A 435 33.29 1.77 28.91
CA VAL A 435 33.67 1.21 27.61
C VAL A 435 35.08 0.64 27.67
N GLU A 436 35.24 -0.58 27.17
CA GLU A 436 36.54 -1.13 26.81
C GLU A 436 36.61 -1.18 25.28
N GLU A 437 37.32 -0.21 24.68
CA GLU A 437 37.36 -0.05 23.21
C GLU A 437 38.07 -1.21 22.50
N GLY A 438 39.07 -1.81 23.14
CA GLY A 438 39.92 -2.84 22.54
C GLY A 438 40.80 -2.33 21.39
N GLN A 439 41.43 -3.26 20.66
CA GLN A 439 42.34 -2.91 19.56
C GLN A 439 41.57 -2.41 18.33
N ARG A 440 42.10 -1.37 17.67
CA ARG A 440 41.58 -0.85 16.40
C ARG A 440 42.29 -1.51 15.22
N TYR A 441 41.55 -2.21 14.37
CA TYR A 441 42.11 -2.98 13.25
C TYR A 441 42.07 -2.25 11.91
N ARG A 442 43.17 -2.32 11.15
CA ARG A 442 43.22 -1.91 9.73
C ARG A 442 42.98 -3.09 8.80
N LEU A 443 42.26 -2.84 7.72
CA LEU A 443 42.03 -3.82 6.67
C LEU A 443 43.29 -3.91 5.78
N ARG A 444 44.11 -4.94 5.96
CA ARG A 444 45.35 -5.12 5.16
C ARG A 444 45.01 -5.44 3.71
N GLU A 445 44.10 -6.39 3.52
CA GLU A 445 43.81 -6.98 2.23
C GLU A 445 42.35 -7.46 2.18
N ILE A 446 41.73 -7.34 1.01
CA ILE A 446 40.44 -7.93 0.66
C ILE A 446 40.67 -9.02 -0.39
N LEU A 447 40.36 -10.26 -0.04
CA LEU A 447 40.49 -11.42 -0.91
C LEU A 447 39.12 -11.87 -1.42
N PHE A 448 39.01 -12.06 -2.73
CA PHE A 448 37.88 -12.74 -3.36
C PHE A 448 38.33 -14.11 -3.87
N ARG A 449 37.45 -15.10 -3.77
CA ARG A 449 37.65 -16.46 -4.31
C ARG A 449 36.38 -16.88 -5.04
N GLY A 450 36.54 -17.43 -6.25
CA GLY A 450 35.42 -17.83 -7.10
C GLY A 450 34.76 -16.68 -7.86
N ASN A 451 35.47 -15.57 -8.08
CA ASN A 451 35.00 -14.42 -8.86
C ASN A 451 35.42 -14.48 -10.34
N ASP A 452 35.09 -15.56 -11.04
CA ASP A 452 35.48 -15.76 -12.44
C ASP A 452 34.73 -14.80 -13.42
N ALA A 453 33.55 -14.31 -13.05
CA ALA A 453 32.74 -13.42 -13.88
C ALA A 453 33.07 -11.92 -13.74
N PHE A 454 33.73 -11.49 -12.66
CA PHE A 454 34.07 -10.08 -12.41
C PHE A 454 35.49 -9.90 -11.90
N LEU A 455 36.16 -8.85 -12.39
CA LEU A 455 37.50 -8.48 -11.94
C LEU A 455 37.48 -8.04 -10.48
N ARG A 456 38.52 -8.38 -9.71
CA ARG A 456 38.75 -7.91 -8.33
C ARG A 456 38.55 -6.39 -8.20
N THR A 457 39.05 -5.63 -9.16
CA THR A 457 38.94 -4.16 -9.20
C THR A 457 37.50 -3.66 -9.33
N GLU A 458 36.63 -4.37 -10.04
CA GLU A 458 35.20 -4.04 -10.13
C GLU A 458 34.49 -4.28 -8.80
N LEU A 459 34.77 -5.41 -8.14
CA LEU A 459 34.17 -5.74 -6.84
C LEU A 459 34.63 -4.75 -5.75
N LEU A 460 35.92 -4.41 -5.70
CA LEU A 460 36.45 -3.38 -4.78
C LEU A 460 35.83 -2.00 -4.99
N ALA A 461 35.49 -1.62 -6.23
CA ALA A 461 34.88 -0.33 -6.52
C ALA A 461 33.44 -0.19 -5.99
N LEU A 462 32.77 -1.32 -5.72
CA LEU A 462 31.42 -1.36 -5.15
C LEU A 462 31.40 -1.35 -3.61
N MET A 463 32.50 -1.77 -2.98
CA MET A 463 32.60 -1.88 -1.52
C MET A 463 32.79 -0.53 -0.83
N ARG A 464 32.32 -0.46 0.42
CA ARG A 464 32.59 0.64 1.36
C ARG A 464 33.93 0.46 2.06
N ASN A 465 34.23 -0.78 2.47
CA ASN A 465 35.54 -1.12 3.03
C ASN A 465 36.66 -0.93 2.00
N ARG A 466 37.81 -0.42 2.43
CA ARG A 466 38.98 -0.18 1.58
C ARG A 466 40.26 -0.68 2.22
N GLU A 467 41.14 -1.22 1.40
CA GLU A 467 42.48 -1.66 1.83
C GLU A 467 43.29 -0.47 2.37
N GLY A 468 43.99 -0.68 3.49
CA GLY A 468 44.71 0.35 4.24
C GLY A 468 43.86 1.20 5.20
N ALA A 469 42.53 1.21 5.06
CA ALA A 469 41.62 1.90 5.99
C ALA A 469 41.39 1.08 7.27
N PHE A 470 40.71 1.67 8.26
CA PHE A 470 40.16 0.90 9.38
C PHE A 470 38.95 0.08 8.91
N VAL A 471 38.77 -1.12 9.48
CA VAL A 471 37.69 -2.03 9.06
C VAL A 471 36.32 -1.55 9.53
N ASP A 472 35.36 -1.37 8.63
CA ASP A 472 33.95 -1.20 8.97
C ASP A 472 33.32 -2.59 9.09
N TYR A 473 33.40 -3.18 10.29
CA TYR A 473 32.95 -4.55 10.53
C TYR A 473 31.44 -4.73 10.30
N VAL A 474 30.64 -3.72 10.67
CA VAL A 474 29.19 -3.66 10.41
C VAL A 474 28.89 -3.38 8.92
N GLY A 475 29.85 -2.78 8.20
CA GLY A 475 29.82 -2.56 6.77
C GLY A 475 30.08 -3.81 5.93
N LEU A 476 30.78 -4.82 6.46
CA LEU A 476 31.15 -6.01 5.69
C LEU A 476 29.95 -6.85 5.24
N GLU A 477 28.90 -6.96 6.04
CA GLU A 477 27.65 -7.61 5.65
C GLU A 477 26.98 -6.85 4.49
N ARG A 478 26.99 -5.52 4.51
CA ARG A 478 26.50 -4.69 3.40
C ARG A 478 27.37 -4.80 2.15
N ASP A 479 28.68 -4.95 2.31
CA ASP A 479 29.60 -5.17 1.19
C ASP A 479 29.35 -6.56 0.58
N GLN A 480 29.13 -7.61 1.40
CA GLN A 480 28.70 -8.94 0.97
C GLN A 480 27.39 -8.88 0.17
N GLU A 481 26.36 -8.21 0.71
CA GLU A 481 25.09 -7.98 0.02
C GLU A 481 25.27 -7.22 -1.29
N THR A 482 26.12 -6.18 -1.32
CA THR A 482 26.37 -5.37 -2.52
C THR A 482 27.02 -6.20 -3.63
N ILE A 483 27.98 -7.07 -3.29
CA ILE A 483 28.59 -8.02 -4.23
C ILE A 483 27.54 -9.02 -4.71
N LEU A 484 26.79 -9.62 -3.79
CA LEU A 484 25.74 -10.59 -4.11
C LEU A 484 24.67 -10.00 -5.04
N SER A 485 24.23 -8.76 -4.81
CA SER A 485 23.32 -8.04 -5.70
C SER A 485 23.94 -7.79 -7.07
N LYS A 486 25.20 -7.34 -7.16
CA LYS A 486 25.91 -7.19 -8.45
C LYS A 486 25.91 -8.49 -9.28
N TYR A 487 26.10 -9.63 -8.63
CA TYR A 487 25.98 -10.96 -9.26
C TYR A 487 24.55 -11.24 -9.74
N ARG A 488 23.57 -11.15 -8.84
CA ARG A 488 22.16 -11.44 -9.13
C ARG A 488 21.56 -10.51 -10.20
N ASP A 489 21.88 -9.21 -10.16
CA ASP A 489 21.50 -8.22 -11.17
C ASP A 489 22.16 -8.48 -12.53
N SER A 490 23.31 -9.14 -12.55
CA SER A 490 23.95 -9.55 -13.80
C SER A 490 23.38 -10.86 -14.36
N GLY A 491 22.47 -11.53 -13.65
CA GLY A 491 21.81 -12.77 -14.04
C GLY A 491 22.30 -14.04 -13.33
N PHE A 492 23.18 -13.93 -12.34
CA PHE A 492 23.66 -15.06 -11.52
C PHE A 492 22.71 -15.28 -10.33
N LEU A 493 21.52 -15.82 -10.60
CA LEU A 493 20.40 -15.89 -9.64
C LEU A 493 20.53 -16.97 -8.57
N ASP A 494 21.56 -17.80 -8.63
CA ASP A 494 21.93 -18.79 -7.60
C ASP A 494 23.22 -18.42 -6.87
N ALA A 495 23.75 -17.21 -7.11
CA ALA A 495 24.98 -16.77 -6.48
C ALA A 495 24.84 -16.76 -4.95
N THR A 496 25.91 -17.18 -4.27
CA THR A 496 26.14 -16.99 -2.84
C THR A 496 27.47 -16.28 -2.61
N VAL A 497 27.53 -15.48 -1.55
CA VAL A 497 28.74 -14.76 -1.12
C VAL A 497 28.82 -14.89 0.40
N GLU A 498 29.94 -15.40 0.90
CA GLU A 498 30.22 -15.57 2.33
C GLU A 498 31.47 -14.76 2.70
N GLY A 499 31.29 -13.71 3.50
CA GLY A 499 32.35 -12.84 4.01
C GLY A 499 32.84 -13.30 5.38
N THR A 500 34.16 -13.41 5.54
CA THR A 500 34.83 -13.75 6.81
C THR A 500 35.94 -12.75 7.11
N VAL A 501 36.19 -12.49 8.41
CA VAL A 501 37.27 -11.62 8.87
C VAL A 501 38.28 -12.45 9.64
N ASN A 502 39.48 -12.57 9.06
CA ASN A 502 40.60 -13.25 9.69
C ASN A 502 41.47 -12.20 10.41
N PHE A 503 41.54 -12.31 11.73
CA PHE A 503 42.38 -11.45 12.57
C PHE A 503 43.80 -12.02 12.61
N ASP A 504 44.80 -11.22 12.24
CA ASP A 504 46.19 -11.62 12.42
C ASP A 504 46.54 -11.56 13.92
N GLU A 505 46.88 -12.69 14.53
CA GLU A 505 47.35 -12.69 15.93
C GLU A 505 48.62 -11.84 16.09
N GLY A 506 48.60 -10.92 17.06
CA GLY A 506 49.71 -10.02 17.35
C GLY A 506 49.91 -8.86 16.37
N LYS A 507 48.97 -8.57 15.45
CA LYS A 507 49.03 -7.41 14.55
C LYS A 507 47.76 -6.56 14.59
N ASP A 508 47.90 -5.28 14.27
CA ASP A 508 46.80 -4.33 14.11
C ASP A 508 46.09 -4.47 12.76
N SER A 509 46.10 -5.66 12.16
CA SER A 509 45.57 -5.93 10.82
C SER A 509 44.57 -7.08 10.78
N VAL A 510 43.63 -6.95 9.86
CA VAL A 510 42.68 -8.00 9.46
C VAL A 510 42.71 -8.21 7.95
N VAL A 511 42.36 -9.42 7.52
CA VAL A 511 42.05 -9.75 6.13
C VAL A 511 40.57 -10.06 6.03
N ALA A 512 39.86 -9.39 5.12
CA ALA A 512 38.49 -9.77 4.76
C ALA A 512 38.56 -10.75 3.58
N GLN A 513 37.93 -11.92 3.71
CA GLN A 513 37.89 -12.94 2.67
C GLN A 513 36.44 -13.22 2.29
N PHE A 514 36.11 -13.00 1.02
CA PHE A 514 34.81 -13.26 0.42
C PHE A 514 34.91 -14.51 -0.46
N MET A 515 34.22 -15.57 -0.06
CA MET A 515 34.03 -16.78 -0.85
C MET A 515 32.77 -16.62 -1.69
N ILE A 516 32.90 -16.72 -3.02
CA ILE A 516 31.81 -16.53 -3.98
C ILE A 516 31.58 -17.86 -4.71
N ALA A 517 30.33 -18.29 -4.78
CA ALA A 517 29.90 -19.34 -5.70
C ALA A 517 28.91 -18.71 -6.69
N GLU A 518 29.34 -18.48 -7.93
CA GLU A 518 28.57 -17.67 -8.90
C GLU A 518 27.33 -18.39 -9.44
N GLY A 519 27.43 -19.71 -9.65
CA GLY A 519 26.40 -20.49 -10.33
C GLY A 519 26.25 -20.16 -11.82
N PRO A 520 25.22 -20.69 -12.50
CA PRO A 520 24.95 -20.38 -13.91
C PRO A 520 24.35 -18.98 -14.08
N ARG A 521 24.70 -18.32 -15.20
CA ARG A 521 24.15 -17.01 -15.59
C ARG A 521 22.94 -17.17 -16.51
N TYR A 522 21.76 -16.73 -16.06
CA TYR A 522 20.48 -16.98 -16.73
C TYR A 522 20.08 -15.91 -17.75
N ARG A 523 19.63 -16.35 -18.92
CA ARG A 523 18.90 -15.54 -19.91
C ARG A 523 17.39 -15.67 -19.73
N LEU A 524 16.65 -14.62 -20.03
CA LEU A 524 15.18 -14.67 -20.04
C LEU A 524 14.69 -15.58 -21.17
N GLY A 525 13.90 -16.59 -20.81
CA GLY A 525 13.21 -17.50 -21.71
C GLY A 525 11.76 -17.08 -21.93
N ALA A 526 10.83 -18.01 -21.73
CA ALA A 526 9.41 -17.76 -21.83
C ALA A 526 8.89 -16.92 -20.65
N VAL A 527 7.98 -15.99 -20.93
CA VAL A 527 7.18 -15.28 -19.92
C VAL A 527 5.73 -15.72 -20.07
N VAL A 528 5.22 -16.45 -19.08
CA VAL A 528 3.87 -17.00 -19.06
C VAL A 528 3.03 -16.19 -18.07
N VAL A 529 1.88 -15.69 -18.49
CA VAL A 529 0.96 -14.93 -17.63
C VAL A 529 -0.21 -15.82 -17.23
N GLN A 530 -0.58 -15.77 -15.94
CA GLN A 530 -1.65 -16.58 -15.35
C GLN A 530 -2.52 -15.71 -14.44
N GLY A 531 -3.82 -16.02 -14.37
CA GLY A 531 -4.80 -15.26 -13.57
C GLY A 531 -5.28 -13.94 -14.20
N ASN A 532 -4.82 -13.62 -15.42
CA ASN A 532 -5.42 -12.58 -16.26
C ASN A 532 -6.63 -13.19 -17.01
N LEU A 533 -7.83 -12.70 -16.73
CA LEU A 533 -9.08 -13.31 -17.17
C LEU A 533 -9.90 -12.33 -18.01
N LEU A 534 -10.03 -11.09 -17.54
CA LEU A 534 -10.65 -9.99 -18.27
C LEU A 534 -9.61 -9.18 -19.06
N THR A 535 -8.35 -9.18 -18.60
CA THR A 535 -7.25 -8.42 -19.22
C THR A 535 -6.43 -9.31 -20.16
N GLY A 536 -6.15 -8.86 -21.38
CA GLY A 536 -5.26 -9.58 -22.30
C GLY A 536 -3.82 -9.67 -21.74
N ALA A 537 -3.12 -10.79 -21.94
CA ALA A 537 -1.78 -10.97 -21.37
C ALA A 537 -0.75 -9.99 -21.96
N THR A 538 -1.02 -9.48 -23.17
CA THR A 538 -0.27 -8.36 -23.78
C THR A 538 -0.13 -7.16 -22.83
N VAL A 539 -1.11 -6.90 -21.97
CA VAL A 539 -1.06 -5.82 -20.96
C VAL A 539 0.01 -6.07 -19.90
N VAL A 540 0.26 -7.33 -19.53
CA VAL A 540 1.37 -7.72 -18.64
C VAL A 540 2.68 -7.76 -19.43
N LEU A 541 2.70 -8.42 -20.59
CA LEU A 541 3.91 -8.64 -21.38
C LEU A 541 4.57 -7.33 -21.86
N ARG A 542 3.79 -6.29 -22.18
CA ARG A 542 4.31 -4.96 -22.55
C ARG A 542 4.99 -4.20 -21.41
N GLU A 543 4.76 -4.60 -20.16
CA GLU A 543 5.44 -4.05 -18.98
C GLU A 543 6.82 -4.68 -18.75
N ASN A 544 7.19 -5.72 -19.50
CA ASN A 544 8.48 -6.39 -19.37
C ASN A 544 9.64 -5.47 -19.77
N THR A 545 10.47 -5.11 -18.79
CA THR A 545 11.65 -4.27 -18.98
C THR A 545 12.87 -5.04 -19.50
N ILE A 546 12.85 -6.37 -19.48
CA ILE A 546 13.97 -7.23 -19.90
C ILE A 546 13.84 -7.52 -21.41
N PRO A 547 14.81 -7.14 -22.25
CA PRO A 547 14.79 -7.46 -23.68
C PRO A 547 14.83 -8.98 -23.92
N ALA A 548 14.16 -9.45 -24.99
CA ALA A 548 14.14 -10.86 -25.36
C ALA A 548 15.58 -11.42 -25.53
N GLY A 549 15.88 -12.53 -24.85
CA GLY A 549 17.19 -13.19 -24.89
C GLY A 549 18.33 -12.49 -24.11
N ALA A 550 18.05 -11.39 -23.41
CA ALA A 550 18.98 -10.76 -22.48
C ALA A 550 19.13 -11.56 -21.19
N PHE A 551 20.15 -11.24 -20.38
CA PHE A 551 20.30 -11.81 -19.04
C PHE A 551 19.24 -11.25 -18.09
N ALA A 552 18.63 -12.11 -17.27
CA ALA A 552 17.54 -11.73 -16.37
C ALA A 552 18.08 -11.41 -14.96
N GLY A 553 18.30 -10.14 -14.68
CA GLY A 553 18.76 -9.66 -13.37
C GLY A 553 17.65 -9.58 -12.33
N GLU A 554 18.00 -9.75 -11.05
CA GLU A 554 17.08 -9.60 -9.90
C GLU A 554 16.34 -8.26 -9.91
N THR A 555 17.08 -7.15 -10.05
CA THR A 555 16.53 -5.80 -10.15
C THR A 555 15.58 -5.64 -11.35
N ASP A 556 15.84 -6.29 -12.49
CA ASP A 556 14.98 -6.15 -13.67
C ASP A 556 13.71 -7.00 -13.56
N ILE A 557 13.77 -8.17 -12.90
CA ILE A 557 12.58 -8.96 -12.53
C ILE A 557 11.71 -8.17 -11.54
N LEU A 558 12.32 -7.50 -10.56
CA LEU A 558 11.63 -6.60 -9.63
C LEU A 558 10.98 -5.40 -10.34
N LYS A 559 11.69 -4.73 -11.25
CA LYS A 559 11.12 -3.64 -12.07
C LYS A 559 9.96 -4.11 -12.94
N PHE A 560 10.04 -5.31 -13.52
CA PHE A 560 8.94 -5.90 -14.27
C PHE A 560 7.73 -6.13 -13.35
N GLN A 561 7.92 -6.75 -12.18
CA GLN A 561 6.86 -6.96 -11.19
C GLN A 561 6.21 -5.63 -10.74
N GLN A 562 7.03 -4.62 -10.44
CA GLN A 562 6.58 -3.28 -10.07
C GLN A 562 5.86 -2.56 -11.20
N SER A 563 6.27 -2.74 -12.45
CA SER A 563 5.62 -2.16 -13.63
C SER A 563 4.23 -2.76 -13.84
N VAL A 564 4.10 -4.09 -13.76
CA VAL A 564 2.81 -4.80 -13.85
C VAL A 564 1.88 -4.38 -12.70
N TYR A 565 2.37 -4.33 -11.46
CA TYR A 565 1.58 -3.84 -10.31
C TYR A 565 1.18 -2.37 -10.47
N GLY A 566 2.09 -1.54 -10.96
CA GLY A 566 1.90 -0.10 -11.22
C GLY A 566 0.86 0.23 -12.30
N THR A 567 0.37 -0.75 -13.05
CA THR A 567 -0.81 -0.58 -13.92
C THR A 567 -2.09 -0.27 -13.14
N GLY A 568 -2.18 -0.71 -11.88
CA GLY A 568 -3.39 -0.59 -11.05
C GLY A 568 -4.53 -1.54 -11.45
N LEU A 569 -4.26 -2.53 -12.31
CA LEU A 569 -5.20 -3.56 -12.79
C LEU A 569 -5.18 -4.84 -11.95
N TYR A 570 -4.14 -5.04 -11.15
CA TYR A 570 -3.90 -6.26 -10.37
C TYR A 570 -3.69 -5.90 -8.91
N LYS A 571 -4.33 -6.63 -7.98
CA LYS A 571 -4.15 -6.48 -6.53
C LYS A 571 -2.96 -7.28 -6.00
N SER A 572 -2.54 -8.32 -6.74
CA SER A 572 -1.35 -9.13 -6.46
C SER A 572 -0.63 -9.44 -7.77
N VAL A 573 0.70 -9.40 -7.76
CA VAL A 573 1.58 -9.84 -8.85
C VAL A 573 2.71 -10.64 -8.22
N ARG A 574 2.83 -11.92 -8.56
CA ARG A 574 3.92 -12.81 -8.11
C ARG A 574 4.73 -13.29 -9.30
N MET A 575 6.05 -13.27 -9.15
CA MET A 575 7.01 -13.74 -10.16
C MET A 575 7.57 -15.09 -9.74
N GLN A 576 7.02 -16.19 -10.24
CA GLN A 576 7.63 -17.50 -10.07
C GLN A 576 8.77 -17.68 -11.09
N ARG A 577 9.86 -18.31 -10.63
CA ARG A 577 11.13 -18.42 -11.35
C ARG A 577 11.42 -19.86 -11.69
N VAL A 578 11.20 -20.25 -12.94
CA VAL A 578 11.47 -21.61 -13.43
C VAL A 578 12.85 -21.62 -14.06
N LYS A 579 13.85 -21.95 -13.24
CA LYS A 579 15.26 -22.03 -13.64
C LYS A 579 15.52 -23.35 -14.38
N ARG A 580 16.19 -23.29 -15.54
CA ARG A 580 16.73 -24.43 -16.30
C ARG A 580 18.25 -24.32 -16.36
N PRO A 581 18.99 -24.79 -15.32
CA PRO A 581 20.43 -24.55 -15.15
C PRO A 581 21.30 -25.01 -16.33
N GLN A 582 20.98 -26.16 -16.92
CA GLN A 582 21.72 -26.78 -18.02
C GLN A 582 21.64 -25.94 -19.30
N GLU A 583 20.45 -25.39 -19.59
CA GLU A 583 20.21 -24.51 -20.74
C GLU A 583 20.61 -23.06 -20.47
N ARG A 584 20.86 -22.69 -19.20
CA ARG A 584 21.06 -21.31 -18.73
C ARG A 584 19.87 -20.38 -19.03
N ILE A 585 18.66 -20.94 -19.00
CA ILE A 585 17.41 -20.21 -19.24
C ILE A 585 16.61 -20.06 -17.94
N LEU A 586 16.04 -18.89 -17.72
CA LEU A 586 15.03 -18.61 -16.72
C LEU A 586 13.71 -18.32 -17.43
N ASP A 587 12.72 -19.18 -17.24
CA ASP A 587 11.34 -18.86 -17.60
C ASP A 587 10.66 -18.19 -16.39
N LEU A 588 9.81 -17.20 -16.65
CA LEU A 588 9.05 -16.46 -15.64
C LEU A 588 7.57 -16.81 -15.76
N VAL A 589 6.95 -17.24 -14.66
CA VAL A 589 5.49 -17.36 -14.57
C VAL A 589 4.98 -16.18 -13.72
N VAL A 590 4.27 -15.27 -14.40
CA VAL A 590 3.68 -14.07 -13.82
C VAL A 590 2.25 -14.40 -13.38
N GLU A 591 2.10 -14.74 -12.10
CA GLU A 591 0.78 -14.91 -11.51
C GLU A 591 0.22 -13.54 -11.12
N VAL A 592 -0.86 -13.12 -11.78
CA VAL A 592 -1.59 -11.90 -11.44
C VAL A 592 -2.94 -12.25 -10.83
N GLU A 593 -3.43 -11.37 -9.97
CA GLU A 593 -4.80 -11.44 -9.46
C GLU A 593 -5.49 -10.12 -9.77
N GLU A 594 -6.46 -10.13 -10.68
CA GLU A 594 -7.17 -8.95 -11.15
C GLU A 594 -7.92 -8.24 -10.01
N THR A 595 -7.96 -6.91 -10.07
CA THR A 595 -8.73 -6.06 -9.14
C THR A 595 -10.05 -5.61 -9.76
N LEU A 596 -10.92 -4.96 -8.98
CA LEU A 596 -12.11 -4.30 -9.52
C LEU A 596 -11.68 -3.20 -10.50
N PHE A 597 -12.17 -3.29 -11.73
CA PHE A 597 -11.85 -2.34 -12.79
C PHE A 597 -12.66 -1.04 -12.73
N PHE A 598 -13.73 -0.98 -11.92
CA PHE A 598 -14.61 0.19 -11.83
C PHE A 598 -14.59 0.83 -10.44
N ASP A 599 -14.28 2.14 -10.39
CA ASP A 599 -14.33 2.99 -9.20
C ASP A 599 -15.47 4.01 -9.32
N VAL A 600 -16.12 4.33 -8.19
CA VAL A 600 -17.03 5.49 -8.07
C VAL A 600 -16.74 6.23 -6.76
N GLU A 601 -16.55 7.53 -6.86
CA GLU A 601 -16.30 8.43 -5.73
C GLU A 601 -17.34 9.55 -5.70
N PHE A 602 -17.78 9.90 -4.50
CA PHE A 602 -18.74 10.97 -4.24
C PHE A 602 -18.08 12.04 -3.38
N GLY A 603 -18.11 13.29 -3.84
CA GLY A 603 -17.59 14.45 -3.13
C GLY A 603 -18.69 15.46 -2.81
N ALA A 604 -18.54 16.16 -1.70
CA ALA A 604 -19.37 17.29 -1.33
C ALA A 604 -18.49 18.35 -0.66
N GLY A 605 -18.81 19.63 -0.86
CA GLY A 605 -18.03 20.71 -0.28
C GLY A 605 -18.79 22.03 -0.25
N TYR A 606 -18.22 22.97 0.48
CA TYR A 606 -18.68 24.35 0.54
C TYR A 606 -17.49 25.28 0.46
N GLY A 607 -17.69 26.48 -0.08
CA GLY A 607 -16.73 27.58 -0.04
C GLY A 607 -17.46 28.91 -0.13
N VAL A 608 -16.95 29.95 0.52
CA VAL A 608 -17.53 31.31 0.42
C VAL A 608 -17.48 31.81 -1.03
N GLU A 609 -16.41 31.48 -1.74
CA GLU A 609 -16.19 31.87 -3.13
C GLU A 609 -17.05 31.03 -4.09
N THR A 610 -17.19 29.71 -3.85
CA THR A 610 -17.82 28.73 -4.77
C THR A 610 -19.28 28.39 -4.48
N GLY A 611 -19.76 28.67 -3.26
CA GLY A 611 -21.03 28.13 -2.76
C GLY A 611 -20.95 26.64 -2.40
N ILE A 612 -22.12 26.01 -2.26
CA ILE A 612 -22.29 24.55 -2.12
C ILE A 612 -21.93 23.88 -3.45
N ARG A 613 -21.21 22.77 -3.40
CA ARG A 613 -20.86 21.91 -4.55
C ARG A 613 -20.95 20.42 -4.19
N GLY A 614 -21.37 19.61 -5.15
CA GLY A 614 -21.27 18.15 -5.12
C GLY A 614 -20.52 17.66 -6.36
N SER A 615 -19.87 16.50 -6.25
CA SER A 615 -19.18 15.86 -7.37
C SER A 615 -19.37 14.36 -7.38
N VAL A 616 -19.48 13.78 -8.57
CA VAL A 616 -19.40 12.34 -8.82
C VAL A 616 -18.24 12.10 -9.76
N PHE A 617 -17.32 11.22 -9.36
CA PHE A 617 -16.27 10.70 -10.23
C PHE A 617 -16.52 9.21 -10.45
N ALA A 618 -16.40 8.75 -11.68
CA ALA A 618 -16.52 7.33 -12.04
C ALA A 618 -15.40 6.97 -13.01
N LYS A 619 -14.79 5.80 -12.85
CA LYS A 619 -13.67 5.37 -13.69
C LYS A 619 -13.70 3.87 -13.94
N ASP A 620 -13.71 3.49 -15.22
CA ASP A 620 -13.28 2.18 -15.67
C ASP A 620 -11.77 2.24 -15.96
N ARG A 621 -11.00 1.29 -15.41
CA ARG A 621 -9.54 1.17 -15.56
C ARG A 621 -9.13 0.26 -16.71
N ASN A 622 -10.02 -0.59 -17.21
CA ASN A 622 -9.70 -1.69 -18.10
C ASN A 622 -10.69 -1.84 -19.26
N LEU A 623 -11.02 -0.72 -19.90
CA LEU A 623 -11.88 -0.69 -21.08
C LEU A 623 -11.35 -1.66 -22.14
N ASP A 624 -12.25 -2.52 -22.60
CA ASP A 624 -12.00 -3.60 -23.55
C ASP A 624 -10.89 -4.60 -23.15
N GLY A 625 -10.44 -4.64 -21.89
CA GLY A 625 -9.39 -5.58 -21.43
C GLY A 625 -7.95 -5.20 -21.83
N PHE A 626 -7.72 -4.00 -22.38
CA PHE A 626 -6.40 -3.52 -22.84
C PHE A 626 -5.68 -2.57 -21.87
N GLY A 627 -6.20 -2.39 -20.65
CA GLY A 627 -5.68 -1.42 -19.68
C GLY A 627 -5.91 0.05 -20.05
N ARG A 628 -6.82 0.31 -21.01
CA ARG A 628 -7.33 1.65 -21.32
C ARG A 628 -8.27 2.08 -20.19
N SER A 629 -8.25 3.35 -19.80
CA SER A 629 -9.19 3.85 -18.79
C SER A 629 -10.14 4.91 -19.36
N LEU A 630 -11.42 4.78 -19.06
CA LEU A 630 -12.45 5.78 -19.31
C LEU A 630 -12.91 6.34 -17.96
N SER A 631 -12.85 7.65 -17.79
CA SER A 631 -13.25 8.32 -16.55
C SER A 631 -14.18 9.50 -16.82
N GLY A 632 -15.18 9.66 -15.96
CA GLY A 632 -16.12 10.78 -15.97
C GLY A 632 -16.06 11.52 -14.64
N LEU A 633 -15.99 12.85 -14.69
CA LEU A 633 -16.16 13.74 -13.55
C LEU A 633 -17.39 14.63 -13.81
N ALA A 634 -18.33 14.66 -12.89
CA ALA A 634 -19.46 15.56 -12.90
C ALA A 634 -19.48 16.35 -11.60
N MET A 635 -19.09 17.63 -11.65
CA MET A 635 -19.16 18.57 -10.53
C MET A 635 -20.28 19.58 -10.77
N VAL A 636 -21.15 19.76 -9.78
CA VAL A 636 -22.28 20.70 -9.82
C VAL A 636 -22.26 21.53 -8.54
N GLY A 637 -22.16 22.85 -8.69
CA GLY A 637 -22.24 23.80 -7.59
C GLY A 637 -22.98 25.07 -7.98
N GLN A 638 -23.12 25.98 -7.02
CA GLN A 638 -23.93 27.20 -7.19
C GLN A 638 -23.37 28.18 -8.23
N LYS A 639 -22.05 28.25 -8.38
CA LYS A 639 -21.35 29.17 -9.30
C LYS A 639 -20.51 28.47 -10.37
N GLU A 640 -20.43 27.15 -10.32
CA GLU A 640 -19.58 26.36 -11.22
C GLU A 640 -20.22 25.00 -11.50
N GLN A 641 -20.21 24.59 -12.76
CA GLN A 641 -20.54 23.23 -13.18
C GLN A 641 -19.45 22.76 -14.13
N ASN A 642 -18.86 21.60 -13.88
CA ASN A 642 -17.74 21.08 -14.63
C ASN A 642 -17.98 19.59 -14.91
N TYR A 643 -18.26 19.26 -16.16
CA TYR A 643 -18.43 17.90 -16.65
C TYR A 643 -17.24 17.54 -17.54
N GLN A 644 -16.57 16.44 -17.26
CA GLN A 644 -15.41 15.96 -18.00
C GLN A 644 -15.57 14.47 -18.30
N LEU A 645 -15.24 14.07 -19.52
CA LEU A 645 -15.12 12.67 -19.94
C LEU A 645 -13.75 12.48 -20.57
N GLN A 646 -12.92 11.63 -19.96
CA GLN A 646 -11.53 11.41 -20.34
C GLN A 646 -11.29 9.94 -20.65
N MET A 647 -10.81 9.68 -21.87
CA MET A 647 -10.25 8.40 -22.30
C MET A 647 -8.72 8.47 -22.28
N ARG A 648 -8.08 7.42 -21.76
CA ARG A 648 -6.62 7.28 -21.62
C ARG A 648 -6.15 5.98 -22.25
N GLU A 649 -5.19 6.09 -23.16
CA GLU A 649 -4.45 5.00 -23.81
C GLU A 649 -3.01 5.00 -23.30
N PRO A 650 -2.61 4.11 -22.37
CA PRO A 650 -1.26 4.14 -21.80
C PRO A 650 -0.12 3.87 -22.80
N TYR A 651 -0.41 3.27 -23.96
CA TYR A 651 0.59 2.88 -24.96
C TYR A 651 0.22 3.32 -26.39
N VAL A 652 0.30 4.63 -26.65
CA VAL A 652 0.10 5.18 -28.00
C VAL A 652 1.11 4.57 -28.97
N LEU A 653 0.60 4.08 -30.11
CA LEU A 653 1.40 3.41 -31.16
C LEU A 653 2.20 2.18 -30.67
N GLY A 654 1.83 1.58 -29.53
CA GLY A 654 2.46 0.35 -29.01
C GLY A 654 3.96 0.48 -28.68
N ASN A 655 4.45 1.70 -28.47
CA ASN A 655 5.89 1.96 -28.41
C ASN A 655 6.48 1.74 -27.00
N ARG A 656 7.78 1.38 -26.96
CA ARG A 656 8.53 1.10 -25.71
C ARG A 656 8.75 2.31 -24.78
N TRP A 657 8.43 3.53 -25.21
CA TRP A 657 8.75 4.76 -24.49
C TRP A 657 7.63 5.21 -23.54
N LYS A 658 6.55 4.42 -23.44
CA LYS A 658 5.38 4.65 -22.59
C LYS A 658 4.74 6.03 -22.80
N TRP A 659 4.56 6.41 -24.07
CA TRP A 659 3.77 7.59 -24.43
C TRP A 659 2.29 7.31 -24.19
N GLU A 660 1.71 8.06 -23.26
CA GLU A 660 0.31 7.98 -22.85
C GLU A 660 -0.52 8.97 -23.64
N GLY A 661 -1.56 8.50 -24.32
CA GLY A 661 -2.54 9.31 -25.04
C GLY A 661 -3.72 9.64 -24.16
N VAL A 662 -4.17 10.90 -24.19
CA VAL A 662 -5.32 11.37 -23.44
C VAL A 662 -6.26 12.11 -24.39
N LEU A 663 -7.52 11.73 -24.41
CA LEU A 663 -8.61 12.44 -25.08
C LEU A 663 -9.63 12.86 -24.03
N THR A 664 -9.81 14.16 -23.83
CA THR A 664 -10.76 14.72 -22.85
C THR A 664 -11.80 15.58 -23.56
N GLY A 665 -13.08 15.22 -23.44
CA GLY A 665 -14.20 16.13 -23.70
C GLY A 665 -14.63 16.79 -22.40
N SER A 666 -14.93 18.09 -22.43
CA SER A 666 -15.34 18.84 -21.23
C SER A 666 -16.35 19.93 -21.52
N TYR A 667 -17.20 20.21 -20.52
CA TYR A 667 -18.10 21.36 -20.46
C TYR A 667 -17.95 22.04 -19.10
N LEU A 668 -17.66 23.34 -19.13
CA LEU A 668 -17.55 24.20 -17.97
C LEU A 668 -18.58 25.33 -18.06
N TYR A 669 -19.35 25.52 -17.00
CA TYR A 669 -20.11 26.73 -16.71
C TYR A 669 -19.52 27.39 -15.48
N GLN A 670 -19.19 28.67 -15.53
CA GLN A 670 -18.63 29.40 -14.38
C GLN A 670 -19.18 30.83 -14.33
N GLU A 671 -19.59 31.28 -13.14
CA GLU A 671 -19.97 32.66 -12.84
C GLU A 671 -18.81 33.39 -12.14
N ARG A 672 -18.34 34.50 -12.74
CA ARG A 672 -17.31 35.38 -12.18
C ARG A 672 -17.89 36.77 -11.88
N PRO A 673 -17.24 37.61 -11.07
CA PRO A 673 -17.76 38.94 -10.72
C PRO A 673 -18.04 39.87 -11.90
N SER A 674 -17.29 39.74 -13.00
CA SER A 674 -17.41 40.59 -14.19
C SER A 674 -18.01 39.93 -15.43
N PHE A 675 -18.18 38.61 -15.45
CA PHE A 675 -18.77 37.87 -16.58
C PHE A 675 -19.17 36.43 -16.20
N GLY A 676 -20.08 35.84 -16.95
CA GLY A 676 -20.32 34.40 -17.00
C GLY A 676 -19.61 33.75 -18.18
N LEU A 677 -19.15 32.50 -18.02
CA LEU A 677 -18.49 31.71 -19.06
C LEU A 677 -19.17 30.35 -19.24
N ARG A 678 -19.50 30.01 -20.49
CA ARG A 678 -19.76 28.63 -20.92
C ARG A 678 -18.65 28.20 -21.87
N LYS A 679 -17.97 27.10 -21.58
CA LYS A 679 -16.83 26.59 -22.35
C LYS A 679 -17.03 25.11 -22.64
N ALA A 680 -17.11 24.74 -23.91
CA ALA A 680 -17.10 23.34 -24.36
C ALA A 680 -15.75 23.07 -25.05
N ALA A 681 -14.99 22.08 -24.59
CA ALA A 681 -13.63 21.83 -25.09
C ALA A 681 -13.34 20.35 -25.35
N ILE A 682 -12.58 20.09 -26.41
CA ILE A 682 -11.95 18.80 -26.71
C ILE A 682 -10.44 19.00 -26.63
N VAL A 683 -9.78 18.17 -25.83
CA VAL A 683 -8.34 18.16 -25.63
C VAL A 683 -7.80 16.80 -26.05
N ALA A 684 -6.87 16.79 -27.00
CA ALA A 684 -6.15 15.59 -27.43
C ALA A 684 -4.65 15.78 -27.12
N GLY A 685 -4.08 14.95 -26.27
CA GLY A 685 -2.70 15.10 -25.80
C GLY A 685 -1.93 13.81 -25.72
N ILE A 686 -0.60 13.94 -25.74
CA ILE A 686 0.37 12.90 -25.44
C ILE A 686 1.17 13.30 -24.22
N THR A 687 1.42 12.36 -23.33
CA THR A 687 2.09 12.55 -22.04
C THR A 687 3.20 11.52 -21.88
N GLN A 688 4.35 11.94 -21.35
CA GLN A 688 5.47 11.06 -21.03
C GLN A 688 6.03 11.37 -19.65
N LYS A 689 6.42 10.33 -18.90
CA LYS A 689 7.24 10.47 -17.70
C LYS A 689 8.72 10.42 -18.10
N LEU A 690 9.43 11.54 -18.00
CA LEU A 690 10.88 11.61 -18.29
C LEU A 690 11.74 11.02 -17.16
N LEU A 691 11.26 11.14 -15.92
CA LEU A 691 11.83 10.64 -14.67
C LEU A 691 10.66 10.18 -13.79
N GLU A 692 10.92 9.46 -12.70
CA GLU A 692 9.88 8.94 -11.78
C GLU A 692 8.89 10.01 -11.29
N ARG A 693 9.33 11.26 -11.22
CA ARG A 693 8.62 12.42 -10.65
C ARG A 693 8.50 13.61 -11.61
N SER A 694 8.70 13.40 -12.92
CA SER A 694 8.58 14.46 -13.92
C SER A 694 7.73 14.04 -15.11
N THR A 695 6.73 14.84 -15.44
CA THR A 695 5.79 14.63 -16.54
C THR A 695 5.90 15.75 -17.56
N VAL A 696 5.93 15.40 -18.84
CA VAL A 696 5.80 16.33 -19.96
C VAL A 696 4.59 15.94 -20.79
N THR A 697 3.74 16.91 -21.08
CA THR A 697 2.54 16.74 -21.89
C THR A 697 2.57 17.73 -23.05
N LEU A 698 2.24 17.25 -24.25
CA LEU A 698 1.96 18.08 -25.42
C LEU A 698 0.52 17.81 -25.84
N GLN A 699 -0.31 18.85 -25.91
CA GLN A 699 -1.73 18.70 -26.20
C GLN A 699 -2.26 19.77 -27.16
N TYR A 700 -3.19 19.37 -28.00
CA TYR A 700 -4.02 20.25 -28.80
C TYR A 700 -5.35 20.45 -28.08
N VAL A 701 -5.75 21.71 -27.89
CA VAL A 701 -6.99 22.13 -27.24
C VAL A 701 -7.82 22.88 -28.27
N PHE A 702 -9.01 22.36 -28.56
CA PHE A 702 -10.04 23.09 -29.30
C PHE A 702 -11.22 23.36 -28.38
N SER A 703 -11.60 24.62 -28.23
CA SER A 703 -12.66 25.04 -27.32
C SER A 703 -13.57 26.10 -27.94
N ARG A 704 -14.86 26.03 -27.60
CA ARG A 704 -15.85 27.05 -27.90
C ARG A 704 -16.25 27.72 -26.60
N ASP A 705 -15.88 28.98 -26.49
CA ASP A 705 -16.07 29.81 -25.31
C ASP A 705 -17.20 30.82 -25.62
N ASP A 706 -18.17 30.92 -24.73
CA ASP A 706 -19.37 31.75 -24.82
C ASP A 706 -19.43 32.61 -23.55
N THR A 707 -18.99 33.85 -23.68
CA THR A 707 -18.92 34.85 -22.61
C THR A 707 -20.22 35.65 -22.57
N PHE A 708 -20.93 35.59 -21.44
CA PHE A 708 -22.25 36.18 -21.23
C PHE A 708 -22.27 37.05 -19.95
N ASP A 709 -23.32 37.86 -19.77
CA ASP A 709 -23.51 38.76 -18.60
C ASP A 709 -22.27 39.59 -18.23
N VAL A 710 -21.56 40.09 -19.25
CA VAL A 710 -20.33 40.88 -19.10
C VAL A 710 -20.66 42.28 -18.58
N GLN A 711 -20.04 42.66 -17.46
CA GLN A 711 -20.24 43.98 -16.86
C GLN A 711 -19.66 45.09 -17.77
N PRO A 712 -20.38 46.19 -18.04
CA PRO A 712 -19.97 47.19 -19.02
C PRO A 712 -18.56 47.76 -18.81
N GLY A 713 -18.12 48.02 -17.58
CA GLY A 713 -16.78 48.53 -17.29
C GLY A 713 -15.66 47.50 -17.36
N ALA A 714 -15.97 46.20 -17.51
CA ALA A 714 -14.96 45.15 -17.71
C ALA A 714 -14.60 44.93 -19.20
N VAL A 715 -15.33 45.56 -20.12
CA VAL A 715 -15.18 45.41 -21.58
C VAL A 715 -14.07 46.36 -22.07
N ILE A 716 -12.97 45.81 -22.56
CA ILE A 716 -11.92 46.56 -23.27
C ILE A 716 -12.16 46.52 -24.77
N SER A 717 -12.46 45.32 -25.30
CA SER A 717 -12.57 45.08 -26.74
C SER A 717 -13.85 44.30 -27.09
N LYS A 718 -14.15 44.14 -28.39
CA LYS A 718 -15.36 43.44 -28.84
C LYS A 718 -15.31 41.93 -28.55
N GLU A 719 -14.09 41.40 -28.49
CA GLU A 719 -13.77 40.00 -28.26
C GLU A 719 -14.05 39.56 -26.81
N ASP A 720 -14.26 40.51 -25.89
CA ASP A 720 -14.72 40.26 -24.52
C ASP A 720 -16.18 39.77 -24.44
N GLN A 721 -16.92 39.78 -25.55
CA GLN A 721 -18.35 39.46 -25.59
C GLN A 721 -18.68 38.39 -26.63
N GLY A 722 -19.65 37.53 -26.30
CA GLY A 722 -20.19 36.54 -27.23
C GLY A 722 -19.29 35.31 -27.37
N LYS A 723 -19.16 34.80 -28.60
CA LYS A 723 -18.65 33.45 -28.85
C LYS A 723 -17.34 33.45 -29.63
N ALA A 724 -16.32 32.79 -29.07
CA ALA A 724 -15.03 32.56 -29.70
C ALA A 724 -14.70 31.06 -29.74
N ASN A 725 -14.36 30.55 -30.92
CA ASN A 725 -13.64 29.28 -31.05
C ASN A 725 -12.14 29.56 -30.85
N ILE A 726 -11.50 28.82 -29.95
CA ILE A 726 -10.08 28.93 -29.63
C ILE A 726 -9.44 27.57 -29.87
N GLY A 727 -8.53 27.52 -30.83
CA GLY A 727 -7.73 26.35 -31.19
C GLY A 727 -6.26 26.61 -30.88
N SER A 728 -5.65 25.75 -30.06
CA SER A 728 -4.31 25.99 -29.52
C SER A 728 -3.50 24.72 -29.32
N VAL A 729 -2.18 24.84 -29.37
CA VAL A 729 -1.23 23.80 -28.95
C VAL A 729 -0.58 24.24 -27.65
N GLN A 730 -0.56 23.36 -26.66
CA GLN A 730 -0.02 23.60 -25.32
C GLN A 730 1.00 22.53 -24.95
N GLY A 731 2.20 22.98 -24.55
CA GLY A 731 3.20 22.18 -23.86
C GLY A 731 3.15 22.45 -22.36
N LEU A 732 3.15 21.38 -21.55
CA LEU A 732 3.14 21.43 -20.09
C LEU A 732 4.27 20.56 -19.53
N VAL A 733 5.00 21.09 -18.55
CA VAL A 733 6.01 20.36 -17.78
C VAL A 733 5.61 20.42 -16.31
N VAL A 734 5.65 19.28 -15.61
CA VAL A 734 5.39 19.18 -14.16
C VAL A 734 6.50 18.36 -13.51
N LEU A 735 7.08 18.88 -12.43
CA LEU A 735 8.09 18.24 -11.59
C LEU A 735 7.55 18.19 -10.15
N ASP A 736 7.35 16.99 -9.59
CA ASP A 736 6.75 16.82 -8.25
C ASP A 736 7.62 15.99 -7.30
N PHE A 737 8.48 16.71 -6.57
CA PHE A 737 9.38 16.17 -5.57
C PHE A 737 8.86 16.35 -4.13
N ARG A 738 7.53 16.53 -3.95
CA ARG A 738 6.90 16.61 -2.62
C ARG A 738 6.92 15.25 -1.91
N ASP A 739 6.91 15.30 -0.58
CA ASP A 739 6.76 14.12 0.29
C ASP A 739 5.31 13.62 0.34
N ASP A 740 4.35 14.55 0.37
CA ASP A 740 2.91 14.29 0.35
C ASP A 740 2.24 15.28 -0.63
N PRO A 741 1.50 14.85 -1.66
CA PRO A 741 0.84 15.76 -2.60
C PRO A 741 -0.28 16.62 -2.01
N PHE A 742 -0.90 16.18 -0.91
CA PHE A 742 -2.07 16.81 -0.28
C PHE A 742 -1.70 17.67 0.93
N ASN A 743 -0.75 17.22 1.76
CA ASN A 743 -0.24 17.96 2.91
C ASN A 743 1.31 17.97 2.98
N PRO A 744 1.99 18.56 1.98
CA PRO A 744 3.44 18.55 1.88
C PRO A 744 4.12 19.26 3.06
N LYS A 745 5.18 18.64 3.56
CA LYS A 745 6.08 19.20 4.59
C LYS A 745 7.51 19.38 4.07
N ARG A 746 7.92 18.61 3.07
CA ARG A 746 9.24 18.69 2.45
C ARG A 746 9.16 18.46 0.95
N GLY A 747 9.89 19.26 0.19
CA GLY A 747 10.15 19.03 -1.24
C GLY A 747 9.80 20.25 -2.09
N VAL A 748 9.73 20.05 -3.39
CA VAL A 748 9.42 21.10 -4.37
C VAL A 748 8.42 20.60 -5.40
N PHE A 749 7.49 21.46 -5.77
CA PHE A 749 6.61 21.33 -6.93
C PHE A 749 6.98 22.42 -7.93
N VAL A 750 7.09 22.08 -9.21
CA VAL A 750 7.29 23.03 -10.31
C VAL A 750 6.35 22.66 -11.45
N SER A 751 5.63 23.62 -12.01
CA SER A 751 4.90 23.44 -13.26
C SER A 751 5.14 24.63 -14.18
N GLY A 752 5.27 24.38 -15.48
CA GLY A 752 5.40 25.41 -16.51
C GLY A 752 4.59 25.04 -17.75
N GLY A 753 3.81 25.98 -18.28
CA GLY A 753 2.96 25.79 -19.44
C GLY A 753 3.23 26.86 -20.50
N ALA A 754 3.36 26.44 -21.75
CA ALA A 754 3.43 27.31 -22.92
C ALA A 754 2.30 26.95 -23.89
N GLU A 755 1.53 27.92 -24.36
CA GLU A 755 0.36 27.74 -25.23
C GLU A 755 0.40 28.74 -26.38
N LEU A 756 0.11 28.24 -27.58
CA LEU A 756 0.00 29.00 -28.82
C LEU A 756 -1.40 28.79 -29.39
N ALA A 757 -2.20 29.85 -29.45
CA ALA A 757 -3.46 29.88 -30.20
C ALA A 757 -3.25 30.61 -31.53
N SER A 758 -3.74 30.03 -32.63
CA SER A 758 -3.59 30.62 -33.96
C SER A 758 -4.74 30.24 -34.91
N LEU A 759 -5.03 31.10 -35.89
CA LEU A 759 -5.93 30.81 -37.00
C LEU A 759 -5.60 29.48 -37.73
N LEU A 760 -4.31 29.13 -37.87
CA LEU A 760 -3.87 27.84 -38.45
C LEU A 760 -4.29 26.62 -37.62
N LEU A 761 -4.58 26.83 -36.34
CA LEU A 761 -5.07 25.82 -35.39
C LEU A 761 -6.61 25.88 -35.23
N GLY A 762 -7.30 26.66 -36.07
CA GLY A 762 -8.75 26.86 -35.97
C GLY A 762 -9.19 27.86 -34.90
N SER A 763 -8.28 28.70 -34.40
CA SER A 763 -8.61 29.80 -33.50
C SER A 763 -9.25 30.99 -34.22
N GLN A 764 -10.07 31.75 -33.51
CA GLN A 764 -10.52 33.09 -33.89
C GLN A 764 -9.77 34.19 -33.12
N VAL A 765 -8.88 33.80 -32.21
CA VAL A 765 -8.10 34.68 -31.34
C VAL A 765 -6.67 34.14 -31.29
N ASP A 766 -5.71 34.97 -31.67
CA ASP A 766 -4.30 34.61 -31.82
C ASP A 766 -3.50 35.17 -30.65
N PHE A 767 -2.90 34.29 -29.85
CA PHE A 767 -2.12 34.68 -28.68
C PHE A 767 -1.02 33.67 -28.32
N TRP A 768 0.03 34.18 -27.68
CA TRP A 768 1.02 33.39 -26.94
C TRP A 768 0.69 33.46 -25.45
N SER A 769 0.78 32.34 -24.74
CA SER A 769 0.56 32.25 -23.30
C SER A 769 1.72 31.49 -22.66
N LEU A 770 2.31 32.07 -21.62
CA LEU A 770 3.32 31.44 -20.77
C LEU A 770 2.83 31.50 -19.32
N THR A 771 2.96 30.38 -18.62
CA THR A 771 2.55 30.25 -17.21
C THR A 771 3.58 29.44 -16.44
N GLY A 772 3.79 29.79 -15.18
CA GLY A 772 4.71 29.08 -14.29
C GLY A 772 4.21 29.10 -12.86
N GLN A 773 4.41 27.99 -12.15
CA GLN A 773 4.24 27.90 -10.71
C GLN A 773 5.40 27.13 -10.10
N THR A 774 5.92 27.60 -8.97
CA THR A 774 6.83 26.84 -8.12
C THR A 774 6.38 26.91 -6.68
N SER A 775 6.49 25.81 -5.95
CA SER A 775 6.12 25.73 -4.54
C SER A 775 7.15 24.90 -3.75
N TYR A 776 7.79 25.51 -2.77
CA TYR A 776 8.82 24.90 -1.91
C TYR A 776 8.24 24.64 -0.52
N TYR A 777 8.53 23.45 0.02
CA TYR A 777 8.14 23.03 1.35
C TYR A 777 9.39 22.69 2.14
N LEU A 778 9.64 23.46 3.21
CA LEU A 778 10.84 23.38 4.02
C LEU A 778 10.46 22.96 5.45
N PRO A 779 10.94 21.81 5.96
CA PRO A 779 10.77 21.46 7.36
C PRO A 779 11.66 22.39 8.20
N VAL A 780 11.05 23.17 9.09
CA VAL A 780 11.79 24.19 9.86
C VAL A 780 12.22 23.61 11.20
N VAL A 781 11.26 23.20 12.04
CA VAL A 781 11.55 22.57 13.33
C VAL A 781 10.44 21.59 13.74
N ARG A 782 10.81 20.42 14.28
CA ARG A 782 9.90 19.31 14.63
C ARG A 782 8.97 18.91 13.47
N ARG A 783 7.68 19.26 13.57
CA ARG A 783 6.60 18.91 12.62
C ARG A 783 6.14 20.12 11.79
N ASN A 784 6.73 21.30 12.00
CA ASN A 784 6.35 22.55 11.34
C ASN A 784 6.96 22.62 9.94
N SER A 785 6.24 23.18 8.98
CA SER A 785 6.72 23.40 7.62
C SER A 785 6.47 24.83 7.15
N LEU A 786 7.45 25.43 6.47
CA LEU A 786 7.29 26.66 5.73
C LEU A 786 6.97 26.30 4.28
N ALA A 787 5.82 26.75 3.79
CA ALA A 787 5.41 26.66 2.40
C ALA A 787 5.62 28.01 1.73
N LEU A 788 6.45 28.04 0.69
CA LEU A 788 6.65 29.20 -0.19
C LEU A 788 6.07 28.85 -1.57
N SER A 789 5.35 29.75 -2.21
CA SER A 789 4.82 29.55 -3.55
C SER A 789 4.94 30.82 -4.38
N ALA A 790 5.24 30.67 -5.66
CA ALA A 790 5.19 31.73 -6.64
C ALA A 790 4.44 31.24 -7.89
N ARG A 791 3.57 32.07 -8.44
CA ARG A 791 2.89 31.87 -9.72
C ARG A 791 3.08 33.11 -10.58
N ALA A 792 3.46 32.93 -11.84
CA ALA A 792 3.57 34.00 -12.81
C ALA A 792 2.90 33.59 -14.13
N GLY A 793 2.50 34.57 -14.93
CA GLY A 793 1.99 34.32 -16.26
C GLY A 793 1.93 35.57 -17.13
N SER A 794 1.98 35.36 -18.44
CA SER A 794 1.87 36.39 -19.48
C SER A 794 1.09 35.84 -20.66
N ILE A 795 0.13 36.58 -21.17
CA ILE A 795 -0.63 36.28 -22.39
C ILE A 795 -0.52 37.49 -23.30
N LEU A 796 -0.03 37.30 -24.52
CA LEU A 796 0.21 38.38 -25.46
C LEU A 796 -0.57 38.09 -26.75
N PRO A 797 -1.48 38.99 -27.18
CA PRO A 797 -2.18 38.83 -28.44
C PRO A 797 -1.23 39.10 -29.61
N TYR A 798 -1.52 38.56 -30.79
CA TYR A 798 -0.80 38.88 -32.01
C TYR A 798 -1.70 38.76 -33.26
N GLY A 799 -1.18 39.16 -34.41
CA GLY A 799 -1.93 39.15 -35.67
C GLY A 799 -3.09 40.14 -35.62
N ASP A 800 -4.28 39.69 -36.07
CA ASP A 800 -5.49 40.52 -36.10
C ASP A 800 -6.24 40.59 -34.76
N THR A 801 -5.70 39.98 -33.69
CA THR A 801 -6.30 40.05 -32.34
C THR A 801 -5.86 41.34 -31.65
N PRO A 802 -6.78 42.29 -31.35
CA PRO A 802 -6.39 43.59 -30.79
C PRO A 802 -6.01 43.47 -29.30
N GLU A 803 -6.74 42.64 -28.55
CA GLU A 803 -6.60 42.49 -27.10
C GLU A 803 -6.88 41.04 -26.68
N VAL A 804 -6.35 40.64 -25.53
CA VAL A 804 -6.65 39.32 -24.94
C VAL A 804 -8.11 39.32 -24.45
N PRO A 805 -8.98 38.40 -24.90
CA PRO A 805 -10.37 38.33 -24.45
C PRO A 805 -10.50 38.07 -22.95
N ILE A 806 -11.54 38.62 -22.32
CA ILE A 806 -11.76 38.56 -20.86
C ILE A 806 -11.75 37.12 -20.30
N GLN A 807 -12.32 36.15 -21.02
CA GLN A 807 -12.32 34.72 -20.65
C GLN A 807 -10.92 34.06 -20.68
N ARG A 808 -9.90 34.75 -21.21
CA ARG A 808 -8.50 34.32 -21.26
C ARG A 808 -7.59 35.14 -20.33
N ARG A 809 -8.02 36.31 -19.83
CA ARG A 809 -7.25 37.15 -18.90
C ARG A 809 -7.01 36.47 -17.55
N PHE A 810 -5.94 36.86 -16.87
CA PHE A 810 -5.68 36.47 -15.49
C PHE A 810 -6.53 37.30 -14.52
N PHE A 811 -6.90 36.68 -13.40
CA PHE A 811 -7.63 37.28 -12.29
C PHE A 811 -7.02 36.80 -10.96
N ALA A 812 -7.03 37.66 -9.94
CA ALA A 812 -6.49 37.35 -8.62
C ALA A 812 -7.36 37.91 -7.49
N GLY A 813 -7.08 37.49 -6.26
CA GLY A 813 -7.93 37.67 -5.08
C GLY A 813 -8.75 36.43 -4.75
N GLY A 814 -9.11 36.26 -3.47
CA GLY A 814 -9.75 35.05 -2.95
C GLY A 814 -8.78 34.01 -2.40
N ARG A 815 -9.32 32.89 -1.89
CA ARG A 815 -8.60 31.90 -1.07
C ARG A 815 -7.35 31.27 -1.73
N THR A 816 -7.32 31.16 -3.06
CA THR A 816 -6.31 30.40 -3.83
C THR A 816 -5.22 31.26 -4.47
N THR A 817 -5.25 32.57 -4.26
CA THR A 817 -4.28 33.52 -4.86
C THR A 817 -3.74 34.50 -3.81
N VAL A 818 -4.48 35.57 -3.49
CA VAL A 818 -4.09 36.58 -2.49
C VAL A 818 -5.26 36.74 -1.50
N ARG A 819 -5.12 36.12 -0.33
CA ARG A 819 -6.16 36.13 0.72
C ARG A 819 -6.30 37.52 1.32
N GLY A 820 -7.53 37.95 1.58
CA GLY A 820 -7.84 39.31 2.05
C GLY A 820 -8.41 40.23 0.97
N PHE A 821 -8.23 39.89 -0.31
CA PHE A 821 -9.05 40.40 -1.41
C PHE A 821 -10.22 39.45 -1.68
N LYS A 822 -11.34 39.99 -2.22
CA LYS A 822 -12.46 39.15 -2.69
C LYS A 822 -12.04 38.42 -3.97
N GLN A 823 -12.71 37.31 -4.29
CA GLN A 823 -12.46 36.54 -5.51
C GLN A 823 -12.41 37.45 -6.75
N ASP A 824 -11.35 37.31 -7.55
CA ASP A 824 -11.10 38.03 -8.82
C ASP A 824 -11.06 39.57 -8.73
N THR A 825 -10.98 40.18 -7.53
CA THR A 825 -10.98 41.65 -7.34
C THR A 825 -9.60 42.32 -7.23
N LEU A 826 -8.50 41.57 -7.30
CA LEU A 826 -7.14 42.13 -7.33
C LEU A 826 -6.71 42.31 -8.79
N GLY A 827 -6.46 43.55 -9.18
CA GLY A 827 -5.99 43.93 -10.51
C GLY A 827 -6.70 45.19 -11.02
N PRO A 828 -6.75 45.39 -12.35
CA PRO A 828 -7.42 46.53 -12.98
C PRO A 828 -8.94 46.45 -12.77
N LEU A 829 -9.54 47.58 -12.41
CA LEU A 829 -10.99 47.75 -12.23
C LEU A 829 -11.53 48.78 -13.21
N GLY A 830 -12.72 48.52 -13.75
CA GLY A 830 -13.44 49.42 -14.63
C GLY A 830 -14.00 50.66 -13.92
N PRO A 831 -14.56 51.62 -14.67
CA PRO A 831 -15.18 52.83 -14.11
C PRO A 831 -16.37 52.55 -13.16
N ASP A 832 -17.00 51.38 -13.30
CA ASP A 832 -18.08 50.86 -12.45
C ASP A 832 -17.58 49.97 -11.28
N GLY A 833 -16.26 49.76 -11.19
CA GLY A 833 -15.63 48.86 -10.23
C GLY A 833 -15.60 47.38 -10.65
N ALA A 834 -16.04 47.02 -11.86
CA ALA A 834 -16.00 45.65 -12.35
C ALA A 834 -14.54 45.20 -12.61
N PRO A 835 -14.13 43.98 -12.20
CA PRO A 835 -12.77 43.50 -12.49
C PRO A 835 -12.56 43.24 -13.99
N ILE A 836 -11.57 43.92 -14.57
CA ILE A 836 -11.20 43.78 -16.00
C ILE A 836 -10.33 42.54 -16.22
N GLY A 837 -9.52 42.18 -15.21
CA GLY A 837 -8.44 41.19 -15.33
C GLY A 837 -7.18 41.82 -15.96
N GLY A 838 -6.19 40.98 -16.25
CA GLY A 838 -4.92 41.43 -16.83
C GLY A 838 -4.30 40.40 -17.77
N ASN A 839 -3.41 40.88 -18.64
CA ASN A 839 -2.66 40.02 -19.56
C ASN A 839 -1.34 39.51 -18.93
N PHE A 840 -0.94 40.05 -17.78
CA PHE A 840 0.10 39.49 -16.92
C PHE A 840 -0.39 39.25 -15.49
N GLN A 841 0.26 38.30 -14.79
CA GLN A 841 0.09 38.07 -13.35
C GLN A 841 1.41 37.72 -12.66
N LEU A 842 1.51 38.10 -11.39
CA LEU A 842 2.50 37.64 -10.42
C LEU A 842 1.81 37.44 -9.07
N ILE A 843 1.95 36.27 -8.46
CA ILE A 843 1.41 35.94 -7.13
C ILE A 843 2.51 35.26 -6.33
N LEU A 844 2.71 35.69 -5.09
CA LEU A 844 3.69 35.17 -4.14
C LEU A 844 2.95 34.83 -2.83
N ASN A 845 3.23 33.66 -2.25
CA ASN A 845 2.65 33.22 -0.99
C ASN A 845 3.74 32.66 -0.08
N ALA A 846 3.75 33.07 1.19
CA ALA A 846 4.55 32.48 2.25
C ALA A 846 3.64 32.06 3.40
N GLU A 847 3.66 30.79 3.80
CA GLU A 847 2.78 30.23 4.82
C GLU A 847 3.58 29.34 5.78
N MET A 848 3.71 29.77 7.05
CA MET A 848 4.34 28.99 8.11
C MET A 848 3.27 28.14 8.81
N ARG A 849 3.35 26.82 8.65
CA ARG A 849 2.38 25.83 9.13
C ARG A 849 2.84 25.20 10.45
N VAL A 850 1.95 25.21 11.43
CA VAL A 850 2.14 24.63 12.76
C VAL A 850 1.03 23.60 13.01
N PRO A 851 1.33 22.28 12.91
CA PRO A 851 0.36 21.26 13.29
C PRO A 851 0.17 21.23 14.80
N LEU A 852 -1.08 21.15 15.23
CA LEU A 852 -1.53 21.11 16.61
C LEU A 852 -1.97 19.68 16.98
N GLN A 853 -2.53 19.50 18.17
CA GLN A 853 -3.12 18.22 18.57
C GLN A 853 -4.46 17.97 17.86
N TYR A 854 -4.93 16.72 17.93
CA TYR A 854 -6.25 16.30 17.44
C TYR A 854 -6.56 16.60 15.96
N GLY A 855 -5.55 16.74 15.09
CA GLY A 855 -5.76 16.98 13.65
C GLY A 855 -5.98 18.44 13.26
N PHE A 856 -5.85 19.38 14.20
CA PHE A 856 -5.80 20.80 13.88
C PHE A 856 -4.44 21.20 13.30
N LEU A 857 -4.44 22.18 12.41
CA LEU A 857 -3.27 22.86 11.88
C LEU A 857 -3.57 24.35 11.86
N THR A 858 -2.67 25.18 12.38
CA THR A 858 -2.74 26.62 12.19
C THR A 858 -1.60 27.07 11.28
N ALA A 859 -1.78 28.18 10.59
CA ALA A 859 -0.70 28.83 9.86
C ALA A 859 -0.78 30.35 9.96
N VAL A 860 0.38 30.99 9.91
CA VAL A 860 0.50 32.44 9.63
C VAL A 860 0.97 32.59 8.19
N PHE A 861 0.43 33.57 7.46
CA PHE A 861 0.78 33.78 6.06
C PHE A 861 1.01 35.24 5.69
N VAL A 862 1.77 35.42 4.61
CA VAL A 862 1.91 36.67 3.86
C VAL A 862 1.68 36.33 2.39
N ASP A 863 0.74 37.01 1.74
CA ASP A 863 0.49 36.90 0.31
C ASP A 863 0.80 38.24 -0.35
N ALA A 864 1.37 38.22 -1.55
CA ALA A 864 1.53 39.41 -2.38
C ALA A 864 1.13 39.09 -3.82
N GLY A 865 0.56 40.03 -4.55
CA GLY A 865 0.25 39.78 -5.95
C GLY A 865 -0.12 41.01 -6.76
N SER A 866 0.02 40.86 -8.07
CA SER A 866 -0.33 41.83 -9.09
C SER A 866 -0.95 41.11 -10.28
N VAL A 867 -1.97 41.74 -10.86
CA VAL A 867 -2.53 41.42 -12.17
C VAL A 867 -2.60 42.76 -12.88
N TRP A 868 -2.15 42.83 -14.14
CA TRP A 868 -2.01 44.12 -14.84
C TRP A 868 -2.10 43.98 -16.36
N LEU A 869 -2.25 45.12 -17.04
CA LEU A 869 -2.24 45.27 -18.49
C LEU A 869 -1.02 46.11 -18.89
N TRP A 870 -0.01 45.47 -19.50
CA TRP A 870 1.30 46.11 -19.72
C TRP A 870 1.22 47.36 -20.62
N ASP A 871 0.44 47.30 -21.69
CA ASP A 871 0.34 48.37 -22.70
C ASP A 871 -0.88 49.30 -22.50
N THR A 872 -1.58 49.20 -21.37
CA THR A 872 -2.84 49.94 -21.11
C THR A 872 -2.75 50.83 -19.85
N PRO A 873 -2.07 51.98 -19.88
CA PRO A 873 -2.08 52.93 -18.77
C PRO A 873 -3.51 53.36 -18.39
N PRO A 874 -3.85 53.48 -17.09
CA PRO A 874 -2.98 53.45 -15.91
C PRO A 874 -2.74 52.05 -15.31
N TYR A 875 -3.18 50.97 -15.97
CA TYR A 875 -3.27 49.62 -15.41
C TYR A 875 -1.95 48.83 -15.40
N GLY A 876 -0.83 49.49 -15.10
CA GLY A 876 0.50 48.88 -15.02
C GLY A 876 0.72 48.00 -13.78
N PHE A 877 1.94 47.47 -13.64
CA PHE A 877 2.32 46.59 -12.52
C PHE A 877 2.13 47.29 -11.16
N ASP A 878 1.37 46.64 -10.28
CA ASP A 878 0.99 47.14 -8.95
C ASP A 878 0.91 45.97 -7.95
N LEU A 879 1.93 45.83 -7.09
CA LEU A 879 2.03 44.72 -6.15
C LEU A 879 1.25 45.04 -4.86
N ARG A 880 0.13 44.34 -4.66
CA ARG A 880 -0.71 44.43 -3.46
C ARG A 880 -0.27 43.40 -2.42
N GLU A 881 -0.28 43.74 -1.13
CA GLU A 881 0.25 42.88 -0.06
C GLU A 881 -0.77 42.61 1.05
N THR A 882 -0.81 41.38 1.54
CA THR A 882 -1.65 40.96 2.67
C THR A 882 -0.89 40.07 3.65
N ALA A 883 -1.29 40.10 4.91
CA ALA A 883 -0.86 39.15 5.93
C ALA A 883 -2.08 38.52 6.61
N GLY A 884 -1.95 37.34 7.20
CA GLY A 884 -3.12 36.64 7.72
C GLY A 884 -2.87 35.43 8.60
N LEU A 885 -3.98 34.90 9.12
CA LEU A 885 -4.05 33.69 9.93
C LEU A 885 -4.95 32.64 9.27
N SER A 886 -4.55 31.38 9.39
CA SER A 886 -5.30 30.21 8.93
C SER A 886 -5.51 29.25 10.09
N LEU A 887 -6.72 28.70 10.20
CA LEU A 887 -7.04 27.56 11.05
C LEU A 887 -7.67 26.47 10.20
N ARG A 888 -7.11 25.26 10.27
CA ARG A 888 -7.52 24.10 9.49
C ARG A 888 -7.77 22.92 10.43
N TYR A 889 -8.84 22.17 10.17
CA TYR A 889 -9.11 20.89 10.80
C TYR A 889 -9.07 19.82 9.72
N ILE A 890 -8.11 18.89 9.81
CA ILE A 890 -7.91 17.85 8.81
C ILE A 890 -8.87 16.69 9.09
N THR A 891 -9.89 16.53 8.24
CA THR A 891 -10.84 15.41 8.34
C THR A 891 -10.52 14.32 7.29
N PRO A 892 -11.04 13.10 7.45
CA PRO A 892 -10.92 12.05 6.43
C PRO A 892 -11.52 12.42 5.06
N VAL A 893 -12.46 13.39 5.01
CA VAL A 893 -13.11 13.87 3.78
C VAL A 893 -12.53 15.20 3.27
N GLY A 894 -11.34 15.57 3.76
CA GLY A 894 -10.61 16.79 3.41
C GLY A 894 -10.59 17.85 4.52
N PRO A 895 -9.85 18.95 4.32
CA PRO A 895 -9.71 19.99 5.33
C PRO A 895 -10.98 20.85 5.44
N ILE A 896 -11.30 21.26 6.66
CA ILE A 896 -12.12 22.44 6.92
C ILE A 896 -11.14 23.59 7.15
N SER A 897 -11.21 24.69 6.38
CA SER A 897 -10.34 25.86 6.55
C SER A 897 -11.12 27.13 6.85
N VAL A 898 -10.57 27.93 7.76
CA VAL A 898 -10.90 29.34 7.97
C VAL A 898 -9.63 30.14 7.76
N ASP A 899 -9.65 31.10 6.85
CA ASP A 899 -8.51 31.92 6.49
C ASP A 899 -8.93 33.40 6.58
N TYR A 900 -8.18 34.24 7.30
CA TYR A 900 -8.43 35.70 7.35
C TYR A 900 -7.17 36.45 6.91
N GLY A 901 -7.29 37.30 5.90
CA GLY A 901 -6.22 38.17 5.41
C GLY A 901 -6.53 39.66 5.59
N TRP A 902 -5.60 40.41 6.18
CA TRP A 902 -5.57 41.87 6.27
C TRP A 902 -4.74 42.45 5.12
N LYS A 903 -5.21 43.52 4.49
CA LYS A 903 -4.42 44.26 3.48
C LYS A 903 -3.42 45.17 4.17
N LEU A 904 -2.15 45.03 3.83
CA LEU A 904 -1.07 45.86 4.36
C LEU A 904 -1.08 47.24 3.70
N ASP A 905 -1.38 47.30 2.40
CA ASP A 905 -1.44 48.52 1.58
C ASP A 905 -2.89 48.96 1.29
N ARG A 906 -3.75 48.98 2.32
CA ARG A 906 -5.18 49.33 2.18
C ARG A 906 -5.38 50.73 1.57
N ARG A 907 -6.14 50.81 0.48
CA ARG A 907 -6.47 52.06 -0.23
C ARG A 907 -7.84 52.62 0.17
N ALA A 908 -8.12 53.87 -0.20
CA ALA A 908 -9.42 54.48 -0.02
C ALA A 908 -10.52 53.68 -0.75
N GLY A 909 -11.69 53.52 -0.12
CA GLY A 909 -12.77 52.65 -0.62
C GLY A 909 -12.61 51.16 -0.34
N GLU A 910 -11.44 50.68 0.07
CA GLU A 910 -11.21 49.25 0.31
C GLU A 910 -11.59 48.78 1.74
N SER A 911 -12.09 47.54 1.82
CA SER A 911 -12.17 46.78 3.08
C SER A 911 -10.77 46.53 3.65
N ALA A 912 -10.66 46.50 4.99
CA ALA A 912 -9.41 46.21 5.69
C ALA A 912 -8.88 44.78 5.49
N GLY A 913 -9.75 43.86 5.07
CA GLY A 913 -9.42 42.46 4.82
C GLY A 913 -10.63 41.69 4.29
N ALA A 914 -10.49 40.36 4.26
CA ALA A 914 -11.55 39.41 3.94
C ALA A 914 -11.32 38.07 4.67
N ALA A 915 -12.42 37.39 4.98
CA ALA A 915 -12.42 36.02 5.49
C ALA A 915 -12.84 35.05 4.38
N SER A 916 -12.13 33.94 4.25
CA SER A 916 -12.46 32.79 3.42
C SER A 916 -12.77 31.60 4.32
N PHE A 917 -13.78 30.81 3.94
CA PHE A 917 -14.15 29.58 4.63
C PHE A 917 -14.37 28.46 3.61
N SER A 918 -13.93 27.25 3.91
CA SER A 918 -14.11 26.09 3.03
C SER A 918 -14.24 24.77 3.79
N ILE A 919 -15.00 23.84 3.23
CA ILE A 919 -15.16 22.46 3.70
C ILE A 919 -14.89 21.50 2.54
N GLY A 920 -14.18 20.42 2.85
CA GLY A 920 -14.02 19.24 2.00
C GLY A 920 -12.81 19.34 1.07
N ALA A 921 -12.42 18.20 0.50
CA ALA A 921 -11.41 18.18 -0.55
C ALA A 921 -11.87 19.03 -1.75
N VAL A 922 -10.95 19.84 -2.27
CA VAL A 922 -10.97 20.24 -3.67
C VAL A 922 -10.06 19.23 -4.36
N PHE A 923 -10.65 18.40 -5.22
CA PHE A 923 -9.89 17.52 -6.12
C PHE A 923 -9.29 18.36 -7.25
#